data_AF-A0A7X8GV84-F1
#
_entry.id   AF-A0A7X8GV84-F1
#
_cell.length_a   1.000
_cell.length_b   1.000
_cell.length_c   1.000
_cell.angle_alpha   90.00
_cell.angle_beta   90.00
_cell.angle_gamma   90.00
#
_symmetry.space_group_name_H-M   'P 1'
#
loop_
_entity.id
_entity.type
_entity.pdbx_description
1 polymer ?
#
loop_
_entity_poly.entity_id
_entity_poly.type
_entity_poly.pdbx_seq_one_letter_code
_entity_poly.pdbx_strand_id
1 'polypeptide(L)'
;MKGIYTVGKSSSDSFQSIQEAVDSIISQGISGNTIIKIKGGSYNEQIIIKWYSGAQLYSLTFEPYDTSPVLIWYSPALTNSNYIIRIDSAGNINFNQLNFKNSSQNAGRIIELYGDCTRISFEKNTFYGVKTNATSDNFAIIYGSGNICDSFFIDSNIFYDGSTAILINGPTVPSAGNRISNNLFLNQYASAIESENQNGIIITGNIIQTNSFHTQFIGIELSASSGPNQISANKISHNTNGFSILLNKVNSSKGNETWVTNNFTAPGGNAAAIGIFIETCSFINVFHNNIHISSTTLGSAGRCINIQNSSGYCGNINIFNNIMVNRGPGFGLITFTTDTISANYNCYYTSGYIGYWNGYLSNTLSIWSLYSKQDTNSMVANPLFYSNTDLHIREKQLAGKGKYFSEVATDIDGEIRDTGRCTIGADELILYNRDLAVLQFSPAALLCPGDSAPVHIKIKNAGTDTAFNFITRLYIDNQLTDSIYHITNLVPDAETDISGGMVFMPLNKPVKVSVNVLFAGGLTDQNYKNNSMEKSLWPAFKDTLIIDKQGKGNYLSIGEAFSDIQSRGICNNLTLLIKPGVYTEQLNLDSIPGLYYPKKLNIIGLKSNQDSVVVRFGAVNWYANYVFRIGISNLSIQNINFIADGNVYGKIIELSGTNANLIFDSNAFYGQKVTNTSTEFALISMSGDNFRDTNLVFRNNYFSDGSYGIYLAGKDNISYNNNCLFFNNIFTNQYGYGLYCLYFRNLDIQQNIINNNVSASYYAGIYTYYCSNIRQIGRNRIFLNSGSSGIYLIASPGITTDKSLISNNFIDMYGKETNARCLMLDNSSNFNVYHNTFRQGNQYYAGTVLDMTSSTSGIDIKNNIFVNTGGSMVINAAGTNNITSNFNILYTIGSNFGNWNGLRTSFTDWVTASNQDKQSKNLSPLFKDTKDLHCQDIACDSAGTPLPAVKTDIDGDSRNSLYPDIGADEFILKNSDVSLNGFPSFSSPSCDGQHKLSVSLQNRGKSPLDSIMIYWKINQNQFSSKYYFNKLKYFQTINLLLGTYHFSADSNYSIEVKAGWPNGKADEDSSNNIIVTTHLNLLPTPGQLQIT
;
A
#
# COMPACT_ATOMS: atom_id res chain seq x y z
N MET A 1 27.98 -40.44 39.01
CA MET A 1 26.56 -40.06 39.24
C MET A 1 25.61 -41.14 38.72
N LYS A 2 24.42 -41.32 39.34
CA LYS A 2 23.35 -42.24 38.89
C LYS A 2 22.00 -41.77 39.44
N GLY A 3 20.96 -41.74 38.61
CA GLY A 3 19.60 -41.36 39.01
C GLY A 3 19.22 -39.93 38.62
N ILE A 4 18.26 -39.34 39.34
CA ILE A 4 17.70 -38.02 39.05
C ILE A 4 18.38 -36.96 39.94
N TYR A 5 18.81 -35.85 39.33
CA TYR A 5 19.35 -34.67 40.00
C TYR A 5 18.58 -33.43 39.55
N THR A 6 18.46 -32.42 40.42
CA THR A 6 17.76 -31.18 40.07
C THR A 6 18.71 -30.00 39.89
N VAL A 7 18.40 -29.14 38.92
CA VAL A 7 19.03 -27.83 38.74
C VAL A 7 18.01 -26.75 39.05
N GLY A 8 18.35 -25.82 39.94
CA GLY A 8 17.51 -24.70 40.30
C GLY A 8 18.17 -23.78 41.32
N LYS A 9 17.56 -22.61 41.58
CA LYS A 9 18.15 -21.56 42.43
C LYS A 9 17.94 -21.79 43.95
N SER A 10 17.38 -22.93 44.36
CA SER A 10 17.16 -23.24 45.77
C SER A 10 18.34 -24.01 46.33
N SER A 11 18.75 -23.72 47.57
CA SER A 11 19.76 -24.52 48.31
C SER A 11 19.42 -26.02 48.46
N SER A 12 18.15 -26.40 48.22
CA SER A 12 17.69 -27.80 48.21
C SER A 12 17.90 -28.51 46.87
N ASP A 13 18.28 -27.81 45.81
CA ASP A 13 18.55 -28.38 44.50
C ASP A 13 19.94 -29.06 44.46
N SER A 14 20.08 -30.11 43.64
CA SER A 14 21.36 -30.82 43.53
C SER A 14 22.47 -29.93 43.01
N PHE A 15 22.14 -29.00 42.12
CA PHE A 15 23.04 -28.03 41.49
C PHE A 15 22.33 -26.68 41.33
N GLN A 16 23.07 -25.58 41.46
CA GLN A 16 22.54 -24.22 41.31
C GLN A 16 22.54 -23.72 39.85
N SER A 17 23.35 -24.33 38.99
CA SER A 17 23.42 -24.04 37.55
C SER A 17 23.55 -25.31 36.71
N ILE A 18 23.33 -25.20 35.40
CA ILE A 18 23.52 -26.32 34.49
C ILE A 18 25.02 -26.63 34.35
N GLN A 19 25.87 -25.59 34.32
CA GLN A 19 27.32 -25.72 34.30
C GLN A 19 27.84 -26.52 35.52
N GLU A 20 27.31 -26.27 36.72
CA GLU A 20 27.73 -27.02 37.93
C GLU A 20 27.37 -28.51 37.82
N ALA A 21 26.19 -28.82 37.28
CA ALA A 21 25.79 -30.20 37.01
C ALA A 21 26.74 -30.87 35.99
N VAL A 22 27.09 -30.14 34.92
CA VAL A 22 28.02 -30.61 33.87
C VAL A 22 29.43 -30.83 34.43
N ASP A 23 29.96 -29.91 35.24
CA ASP A 23 31.27 -30.04 35.89
C ASP A 23 31.33 -31.28 36.81
N SER A 24 30.23 -31.54 37.53
CA SER A 24 30.09 -32.75 38.35
C SER A 24 30.09 -34.02 37.50
N ILE A 25 29.41 -34.02 36.34
CA ILE A 25 29.40 -35.15 35.41
C ILE A 25 30.79 -35.41 34.82
N ILE A 26 31.49 -34.36 34.40
CA ILE A 26 32.84 -34.47 33.81
C ILE A 26 33.83 -35.02 34.85
N SER A 27 33.77 -34.51 36.09
CA SER A 27 34.71 -34.91 37.15
C SER A 27 34.46 -36.31 37.72
N GLN A 28 33.19 -36.74 37.82
CA GLN A 28 32.82 -38.01 38.48
C GLN A 28 32.40 -39.12 37.52
N GLY A 29 32.03 -38.79 36.28
CA GLY A 29 31.38 -39.71 35.36
C GLY A 29 29.99 -40.16 35.80
N ILE A 30 29.39 -41.07 35.03
CA ILE A 30 28.10 -41.70 35.32
C ILE A 30 28.24 -43.22 35.42
N SER A 31 27.50 -43.84 36.34
CA SER A 31 27.52 -45.30 36.59
C SER A 31 26.13 -45.94 36.40
N GLY A 32 25.25 -45.23 35.71
CA GLY A 32 23.87 -45.57 35.39
C GLY A 32 23.21 -44.40 34.67
N ASN A 33 22.04 -44.65 34.06
CA ASN A 33 21.28 -43.57 33.40
C ASN A 33 21.05 -42.42 34.39
N THR A 34 21.35 -41.21 33.93
CA THR A 34 21.36 -40.00 34.76
C THR A 34 20.47 -38.96 34.11
N ILE A 35 19.56 -38.38 34.89
CA ILE A 35 18.60 -37.37 34.43
C ILE A 35 18.84 -36.09 35.22
N ILE A 36 19.09 -34.99 34.52
CA ILE A 36 19.18 -33.64 35.07
C ILE A 36 17.83 -32.94 34.82
N LYS A 37 17.05 -32.81 35.89
CA LYS A 37 15.75 -32.12 35.91
C LYS A 37 15.94 -30.63 36.18
N ILE A 38 15.70 -29.79 35.18
CA ILE A 38 15.92 -28.35 35.26
C ILE A 38 14.62 -27.64 35.62
N LYS A 39 14.59 -26.92 36.75
CA LYS A 39 13.39 -26.15 37.14
C LYS A 39 13.12 -25.00 36.18
N GLY A 40 11.85 -24.67 35.97
CA GLY A 40 11.43 -23.60 35.07
C GLY A 40 12.11 -22.26 35.39
N GLY A 41 12.51 -21.54 34.34
CA GLY A 41 13.26 -20.29 34.47
C GLY A 41 14.22 -20.04 33.31
N SER A 42 14.99 -18.95 33.46
CA SER A 42 15.98 -18.50 32.48
C SER A 42 17.39 -18.69 33.03
N TYR A 43 18.24 -19.35 32.23
CA TYR A 43 19.61 -19.73 32.53
C TYR A 43 20.54 -19.08 31.49
N ASN A 44 21.29 -18.07 31.92
CA ASN A 44 22.27 -17.37 31.08
C ASN A 44 23.62 -18.07 31.20
N GLU A 45 23.86 -19.08 30.38
CA GLU A 45 25.00 -19.99 30.54
C GLU A 45 25.61 -20.36 29.19
N GLN A 46 26.94 -20.40 29.14
CA GLN A 46 27.71 -20.95 28.02
C GLN A 46 28.42 -22.22 28.51
N ILE A 47 28.06 -23.37 27.95
CA ILE A 47 28.34 -24.69 28.51
C ILE A 47 29.19 -25.51 27.55
N ILE A 48 30.20 -26.21 28.09
CA ILE A 48 30.96 -27.22 27.36
C ILE A 48 30.77 -28.57 28.04
N ILE A 49 30.21 -29.54 27.31
CA ILE A 49 30.11 -30.93 27.76
C ILE A 49 31.22 -31.72 27.09
N LYS A 50 32.29 -31.97 27.84
CA LYS A 50 33.41 -32.80 27.40
C LYS A 50 33.11 -34.28 27.58
N TRP A 51 33.97 -35.14 27.04
CA TRP A 51 33.98 -36.56 27.38
C TRP A 51 33.90 -36.80 28.90
N TYR A 52 33.09 -37.78 29.30
CA TYR A 52 32.94 -38.21 30.69
C TYR A 52 32.88 -39.74 30.79
N SER A 53 33.38 -40.29 31.90
CA SER A 53 33.36 -41.74 32.13
C SER A 53 31.92 -42.26 32.21
N GLY A 54 31.64 -43.39 31.55
CA GLY A 54 30.31 -44.00 31.49
C GLY A 54 29.43 -43.57 30.31
N ALA A 55 29.82 -42.54 29.54
CA ALA A 55 29.10 -42.07 28.35
C ALA A 55 28.84 -43.18 27.31
N GLN A 56 29.70 -44.20 27.26
CA GLN A 56 29.54 -45.31 26.32
C GLN A 56 28.41 -46.27 26.70
N LEU A 57 28.04 -46.36 27.98
CA LEU A 57 27.11 -47.37 28.50
C LEU A 57 25.77 -46.78 28.96
N TYR A 58 25.77 -45.54 29.45
CA TYR A 58 24.63 -44.94 30.14
C TYR A 58 24.27 -43.60 29.54
N SER A 59 22.98 -43.27 29.50
CA SER A 59 22.50 -42.00 28.95
C SER A 59 22.56 -40.88 29.97
N LEU A 60 22.83 -39.67 29.47
CA LEU A 60 22.67 -38.41 30.18
C LEU A 60 21.52 -37.63 29.55
N THR A 61 20.46 -37.39 30.30
CA THR A 61 19.29 -36.64 29.82
C THR A 61 19.14 -35.31 30.54
N PHE A 62 18.97 -34.22 29.80
CA PHE A 62 18.55 -32.91 30.30
C PHE A 62 17.10 -32.65 29.91
N GLU A 63 16.24 -32.39 30.90
CA GLU A 63 14.82 -32.12 30.66
C GLU A 63 14.20 -31.24 31.77
N PRO A 64 13.04 -30.59 31.52
CA PRO A 64 12.34 -29.82 32.55
C PRO A 64 11.96 -30.66 33.78
N TYR A 65 12.01 -30.02 34.95
CA TYR A 65 11.53 -30.56 36.22
C TYR A 65 10.01 -30.83 36.18
N ASP A 66 9.25 -29.89 35.62
CA ASP A 66 7.80 -29.93 35.43
C ASP A 66 7.42 -29.28 34.09
N THR A 67 6.18 -28.79 33.95
CA THR A 67 5.69 -28.16 32.72
C THR A 67 6.14 -26.70 32.53
N SER A 68 6.84 -26.13 33.50
CA SER A 68 7.33 -24.75 33.43
C SER A 68 8.47 -24.65 32.40
N PRO A 69 8.45 -23.66 31.50
CA PRO A 69 9.44 -23.56 30.44
C PRO A 69 10.84 -23.28 30.99
N VAL A 70 11.83 -23.98 30.44
CA VAL A 70 13.26 -23.75 30.69
C VAL A 70 13.84 -23.05 29.47
N LEU A 71 14.45 -21.87 29.66
CA LEU A 71 15.17 -21.13 28.62
C LEU A 71 16.65 -21.07 28.95
N ILE A 72 17.47 -21.69 28.12
CA ILE A 72 18.93 -21.62 28.15
C ILE A 72 19.36 -20.63 27.08
N TRP A 73 20.02 -19.55 27.46
CA TRP A 73 20.42 -18.51 26.51
C TRP A 73 21.82 -18.02 26.79
N TYR A 74 22.48 -17.54 25.75
CA TYR A 74 23.75 -16.84 25.85
C TYR A 74 23.97 -16.03 24.57
N SER A 75 24.74 -14.95 24.66
CA SER A 75 25.11 -14.12 23.51
C SER A 75 26.62 -14.18 23.34
N PRO A 76 27.15 -15.11 22.52
CA PRO A 76 28.59 -15.21 22.27
C PRO A 76 29.20 -13.89 21.78
N ALA A 77 30.28 -13.46 22.40
CA ALA A 77 30.97 -12.21 22.05
C ALA A 77 31.91 -12.35 20.84
N LEU A 78 32.41 -13.56 20.58
CA LEU A 78 33.44 -13.85 19.57
C LEU A 78 33.06 -15.09 18.74
N THR A 79 33.49 -15.12 17.48
CA THR A 79 33.23 -16.24 16.56
C THR A 79 34.01 -17.51 16.90
N ASN A 80 35.12 -17.42 17.66
CA ASN A 80 35.89 -18.59 18.13
C ASN A 80 35.27 -19.30 19.36
N SER A 81 34.27 -18.67 20.01
CA SER A 81 33.47 -19.24 21.10
C SER A 81 31.99 -19.14 20.77
N ASN A 82 31.64 -19.44 19.52
CA ASN A 82 30.31 -19.32 18.95
C ASN A 82 29.44 -20.54 19.30
N TYR A 83 28.88 -20.55 20.52
CA TYR A 83 27.95 -21.59 20.98
C TYR A 83 27.26 -21.16 22.29
N ILE A 84 26.10 -21.76 22.56
CA ILE A 84 25.51 -21.82 23.91
C ILE A 84 25.92 -23.13 24.57
N ILE A 85 25.77 -24.26 23.86
CA ILE A 85 26.25 -25.57 24.29
C ILE A 85 27.22 -26.10 23.25
N ARG A 86 28.46 -26.38 23.68
CA ARG A 86 29.42 -27.16 22.91
C ARG A 86 29.48 -28.58 23.45
N ILE A 87 29.27 -29.56 22.59
CA ILE A 87 29.49 -30.98 22.90
C ILE A 87 30.86 -31.33 22.32
N ASP A 88 31.80 -31.68 23.19
CA ASP A 88 33.22 -31.83 22.86
C ASP A 88 33.66 -33.28 23.06
N SER A 89 33.69 -34.05 21.97
CA SER A 89 34.06 -35.46 21.95
C SER A 89 33.29 -36.32 22.98
N ALA A 90 32.03 -35.99 23.18
CA ALA A 90 31.12 -36.65 24.12
C ALA A 90 29.98 -37.36 23.38
N GLY A 91 29.30 -38.27 24.09
CA GLY A 91 28.21 -39.03 23.49
C GLY A 91 27.17 -39.50 24.49
N ASN A 92 26.06 -40.04 23.95
CA ASN A 92 24.91 -40.57 24.69
C ASN A 92 24.20 -39.50 25.55
N ILE A 93 24.00 -38.31 24.96
CA ILE A 93 23.39 -37.15 25.61
C ILE A 93 22.07 -36.81 24.92
N ASN A 94 21.01 -36.62 25.71
CA ASN A 94 19.67 -36.31 25.24
C ASN A 94 19.21 -34.97 25.83
N PHE A 95 18.73 -34.06 24.99
CA PHE A 95 18.06 -32.82 25.40
C PHE A 95 16.58 -32.91 25.02
N ASN A 96 15.69 -32.78 25.99
CA ASN A 96 14.25 -32.99 25.80
C ASN A 96 13.43 -31.81 26.36
N GLN A 97 12.58 -31.20 25.54
CA GLN A 97 11.65 -30.12 25.94
C GLN A 97 12.30 -28.85 26.51
N LEU A 98 13.47 -28.46 26.00
CA LEU A 98 14.18 -27.25 26.40
C LEU A 98 14.06 -26.14 25.34
N ASN A 99 14.19 -24.88 25.77
CA ASN A 99 14.25 -23.74 24.85
C ASN A 99 15.67 -23.15 24.86
N PHE A 100 16.19 -22.85 23.67
CA PHE A 100 17.51 -22.25 23.49
C PHE A 100 17.42 -20.93 22.73
N LYS A 101 18.18 -19.90 23.13
CA LYS A 101 18.16 -18.61 22.42
C LYS A 101 19.53 -17.96 22.33
N ASN A 102 19.95 -17.61 21.11
CA ASN A 102 21.12 -16.76 20.85
C ASN A 102 20.66 -15.38 20.36
N SER A 103 21.28 -14.30 20.82
CA SER A 103 21.00 -12.92 20.39
C SER A 103 22.26 -12.11 20.06
N SER A 104 23.36 -12.80 19.77
CA SER A 104 24.62 -12.19 19.31
C SER A 104 24.47 -11.55 17.93
N GLN A 105 25.28 -10.52 17.66
CA GLN A 105 25.32 -9.85 16.37
C GLN A 105 26.10 -10.62 15.31
N ASN A 106 27.16 -11.35 15.71
CA ASN A 106 28.13 -11.95 14.78
C ASN A 106 28.39 -13.44 15.02
N ALA A 107 27.88 -14.01 16.11
CA ALA A 107 28.15 -15.38 16.54
C ALA A 107 26.83 -16.03 17.01
N GLY A 108 26.03 -16.51 16.04
CA GLY A 108 24.65 -16.95 16.21
C GLY A 108 24.44 -18.45 16.48
N ARG A 109 25.48 -19.25 16.67
CA ARG A 109 25.34 -20.69 16.94
C ARG A 109 24.75 -20.97 18.31
N ILE A 110 23.89 -21.98 18.38
CA ILE A 110 23.29 -22.45 19.63
C ILE A 110 24.01 -23.71 20.11
N ILE A 111 24.03 -24.74 19.25
CA ILE A 111 24.70 -26.00 19.53
C ILE A 111 25.93 -26.10 18.62
N GLU A 112 27.07 -26.40 19.22
CA GLU A 112 28.30 -26.74 18.49
C GLU A 112 28.72 -28.17 18.80
N LEU A 113 28.84 -28.99 17.77
CA LEU A 113 29.40 -30.34 17.82
C LEU A 113 30.88 -30.24 17.47
N TYR A 114 31.73 -30.50 18.45
CA TYR A 114 33.18 -30.35 18.34
C TYR A 114 33.89 -31.67 18.62
N GLY A 115 34.77 -32.09 17.72
CA GLY A 115 35.34 -33.44 17.75
C GLY A 115 34.29 -34.53 17.51
N ASP A 116 34.69 -35.80 17.69
CA ASP A 116 33.85 -36.95 17.36
C ASP A 116 32.72 -37.13 18.38
N CYS A 117 31.49 -36.88 17.95
CA CYS A 117 30.29 -36.97 18.79
C CYS A 117 29.46 -38.19 18.38
N THR A 118 28.82 -38.87 19.34
CA THR A 118 27.96 -40.03 19.03
C THR A 118 26.74 -40.11 19.91
N ARG A 119 25.59 -40.55 19.36
CA ARG A 119 24.34 -40.74 20.12
C ARG A 119 23.92 -39.48 20.86
N ILE A 120 23.81 -38.38 20.12
CA ILE A 120 23.29 -37.12 20.64
C ILE A 120 21.85 -36.96 20.15
N SER A 121 20.92 -36.68 21.05
CA SER A 121 19.53 -36.40 20.68
C SER A 121 19.04 -35.03 21.16
N PHE A 122 18.24 -34.39 20.30
CA PHE A 122 17.42 -33.24 20.64
C PHE A 122 15.98 -33.59 20.29
N GLU A 123 15.11 -33.66 21.29
CA GLU A 123 13.70 -34.01 21.16
C GLU A 123 12.79 -32.91 21.72
N LYS A 124 11.81 -32.46 20.92
CA LYS A 124 10.77 -31.51 21.37
C LYS A 124 11.33 -30.17 21.92
N ASN A 125 12.51 -29.77 21.48
CA ASN A 125 13.12 -28.50 21.88
C ASN A 125 12.70 -27.36 20.96
N THR A 126 12.87 -26.13 21.44
CA THR A 126 12.71 -24.92 20.62
C THR A 126 14.03 -24.16 20.54
N PHE A 127 14.46 -23.81 19.33
CA PHE A 127 15.67 -23.06 19.06
C PHE A 127 15.32 -21.70 18.46
N TYR A 128 15.73 -20.62 19.12
CA TYR A 128 15.61 -19.25 18.64
C TYR A 128 16.96 -18.76 18.14
N GLY A 129 17.19 -18.92 16.84
CA GLY A 129 18.38 -18.43 16.14
C GLY A 129 18.40 -16.91 16.00
N VAL A 130 19.52 -16.39 15.49
CA VAL A 130 19.67 -14.96 15.22
C VAL A 130 19.04 -14.64 13.85
N LYS A 131 18.11 -13.69 13.82
CA LYS A 131 17.57 -13.15 12.56
C LYS A 131 18.68 -12.44 11.78
N THR A 132 19.01 -12.95 10.60
CA THR A 132 20.16 -12.52 9.82
C THR A 132 19.85 -12.47 8.32
N ASN A 133 20.68 -11.72 7.58
CA ASN A 133 20.76 -11.74 6.12
C ASN A 133 22.12 -12.26 5.64
N ALA A 134 22.92 -12.86 6.52
CA ALA A 134 24.20 -13.47 6.18
C ALA A 134 24.00 -14.94 5.84
N THR A 135 24.78 -15.47 4.89
CA THR A 135 24.89 -16.90 4.55
C THR A 135 25.99 -17.62 5.33
N SER A 136 26.55 -16.99 6.36
CA SER A 136 27.67 -17.56 7.13
C SER A 136 27.18 -18.62 8.11
N ASP A 137 27.95 -19.71 8.17
CA ASP A 137 27.89 -20.77 9.19
C ASP A 137 28.06 -20.29 10.64
N ASN A 138 28.54 -19.06 10.85
CA ASN A 138 28.53 -18.42 12.16
C ASN A 138 27.12 -18.21 12.71
N PHE A 139 26.10 -18.24 11.84
CA PHE A 139 24.69 -18.13 12.20
C PHE A 139 23.94 -19.47 12.01
N ALA A 140 24.64 -20.59 11.88
CA ALA A 140 24.02 -21.91 11.91
C ALA A 140 23.48 -22.21 13.32
N ILE A 141 22.28 -22.74 13.50
CA ILE A 141 21.73 -22.99 14.85
C ILE A 141 22.42 -24.20 15.50
N ILE A 142 22.41 -25.33 14.81
CA ILE A 142 23.21 -26.51 15.14
C ILE A 142 24.32 -26.61 14.12
N TYR A 143 25.56 -26.61 14.59
CA TYR A 143 26.75 -26.64 13.75
C TYR A 143 27.68 -27.80 14.13
N GLY A 144 28.03 -28.62 13.15
CA GLY A 144 29.10 -29.62 13.23
C GLY A 144 29.78 -29.74 11.87
N SER A 145 31.09 -29.61 11.82
CA SER A 145 31.84 -29.70 10.56
C SER A 145 33.19 -30.39 10.75
N GLY A 146 33.51 -31.32 9.86
CA GLY A 146 34.81 -31.97 9.74
C GLY A 146 35.10 -33.07 10.77
N ASN A 147 34.14 -33.43 11.63
CA ASN A 147 34.28 -34.49 12.65
C ASN A 147 33.16 -35.51 12.51
N ILE A 148 33.37 -36.73 13.02
CA ILE A 148 32.36 -37.79 12.96
C ILE A 148 31.21 -37.42 13.90
N CYS A 149 29.98 -37.43 13.37
CA CYS A 149 28.78 -37.29 14.19
C CYS A 149 27.84 -38.44 13.86
N ASP A 150 27.92 -39.53 14.60
CA ASP A 150 27.15 -40.74 14.36
C ASP A 150 25.93 -40.85 15.29
N SER A 151 24.82 -41.37 14.77
CA SER A 151 23.58 -41.51 15.56
C SER A 151 23.09 -40.19 16.15
N PHE A 152 23.09 -39.14 15.34
CA PHE A 152 22.55 -37.83 15.65
C PHE A 152 21.04 -37.79 15.40
N PHE A 153 20.25 -37.57 16.45
CA PHE A 153 18.79 -37.64 16.39
C PHE A 153 18.17 -36.26 16.68
N ILE A 154 17.53 -35.66 15.68
CA ILE A 154 16.80 -34.39 15.82
C ILE A 154 15.33 -34.67 15.55
N ASP A 155 14.51 -34.78 16.60
CA ASP A 155 13.09 -35.11 16.46
C ASP A 155 12.12 -34.11 17.10
N SER A 156 11.05 -33.76 16.38
CA SER A 156 9.94 -32.96 16.91
C SER A 156 10.35 -31.58 17.44
N ASN A 157 11.45 -30.98 16.98
CA ASN A 157 11.93 -29.67 17.41
C ASN A 157 11.38 -28.53 16.55
N ILE A 158 11.44 -27.30 17.07
CA ILE A 158 11.08 -26.07 16.36
C ILE A 158 12.33 -25.18 16.23
N PHE A 159 12.62 -24.71 15.02
CA PHE A 159 13.75 -23.83 14.71
C PHE A 159 13.25 -22.49 14.12
N TYR A 160 13.50 -21.39 14.82
CA TYR A 160 13.22 -20.03 14.35
C TYR A 160 14.49 -19.33 13.89
N ASP A 161 14.41 -18.62 12.77
CA ASP A 161 15.46 -17.75 12.23
C ASP A 161 16.82 -18.49 12.03
N GLY A 162 17.94 -17.77 12.04
CA GLY A 162 19.27 -18.30 11.70
C GLY A 162 19.56 -18.28 10.19
N SER A 163 20.84 -18.47 9.84
CA SER A 163 21.22 -18.63 8.43
C SER A 163 20.91 -20.04 7.95
N THR A 164 21.42 -21.02 8.69
CA THR A 164 21.19 -22.46 8.52
C THR A 164 20.64 -23.03 9.82
N ALA A 165 19.58 -23.84 9.82
CA ALA A 165 19.13 -24.43 11.09
C ALA A 165 20.03 -25.59 11.52
N ILE A 166 20.30 -26.54 10.62
CA ILE A 166 21.15 -27.69 10.91
C ILE A 166 22.23 -27.78 9.84
N LEU A 167 23.49 -27.65 10.25
CA LEU A 167 24.66 -27.88 9.40
C LEU A 167 25.50 -28.99 10.05
N ILE A 168 25.51 -30.17 9.42
CA ILE A 168 26.25 -31.35 9.89
C ILE A 168 27.05 -31.99 8.76
N ASN A 169 28.31 -31.58 8.64
CA ASN A 169 29.20 -32.03 7.58
C ASN A 169 30.22 -33.02 8.18
N GLY A 170 30.10 -34.28 7.78
CA GLY A 170 31.00 -35.34 8.20
C GLY A 170 32.39 -35.22 7.57
N PRO A 171 33.39 -35.96 8.08
CA PRO A 171 34.71 -36.03 7.48
C PRO A 171 34.68 -36.92 6.23
N THR A 172 35.84 -37.16 5.61
CA THR A 172 35.94 -38.05 4.44
C THR A 172 35.48 -39.48 4.70
N VAL A 173 35.47 -39.91 5.98
CA VAL A 173 34.79 -41.14 6.41
C VAL A 173 33.35 -40.75 6.76
N PRO A 174 32.35 -41.18 5.98
CA PRO A 174 31.00 -40.68 6.15
C PRO A 174 30.40 -41.01 7.51
N SER A 175 29.70 -40.05 8.11
CA SER A 175 28.95 -40.28 9.36
C SER A 175 27.68 -41.11 9.10
N ALA A 176 27.29 -41.96 10.05
CA ALA A 176 26.23 -42.95 9.88
C ALA A 176 25.16 -42.90 10.99
N GLY A 177 23.95 -43.35 10.64
CA GLY A 177 22.84 -43.49 11.59
C GLY A 177 22.16 -42.18 11.99
N ASN A 178 22.41 -41.09 11.27
CA ASN A 178 21.82 -39.79 11.54
C ASN A 178 20.36 -39.71 11.09
N ARG A 179 19.53 -39.03 11.87
CA ARG A 179 18.10 -38.86 11.60
C ARG A 179 17.60 -37.48 12.03
N ILE A 180 16.94 -36.80 11.10
CA ILE A 180 16.28 -35.50 11.31
C ILE A 180 14.81 -35.71 10.98
N SER A 181 13.95 -35.80 11.99
CA SER A 181 12.52 -36.10 11.79
C SER A 181 11.52 -35.18 12.48
N ASN A 182 10.37 -34.95 11.84
CA ASN A 182 9.22 -34.26 12.44
C ASN A 182 9.51 -32.84 12.96
N ASN A 183 10.54 -32.16 12.45
CA ASN A 183 10.91 -30.82 12.91
C ASN A 183 10.19 -29.73 12.10
N LEU A 184 9.98 -28.58 12.74
CA LEU A 184 9.44 -27.38 12.13
C LEU A 184 10.54 -26.31 11.99
N PHE A 185 10.85 -25.92 10.75
CA PHE A 185 11.85 -24.90 10.41
C PHE A 185 11.15 -23.65 9.87
N LEU A 186 11.36 -22.52 10.54
CA LEU A 186 10.71 -21.25 10.25
C LEU A 186 11.74 -20.14 10.02
N ASN A 187 11.71 -19.54 8.83
CA ASN A 187 12.42 -18.30 8.47
C ASN A 187 13.96 -18.38 8.46
N GLN A 188 14.56 -19.54 8.19
CA GLN A 188 16.00 -19.60 7.90
C GLN A 188 16.32 -18.76 6.66
N TYR A 189 17.46 -18.05 6.71
CA TYR A 189 17.85 -17.15 5.62
C TYR A 189 18.44 -17.89 4.41
N ALA A 190 19.39 -18.81 4.63
CA ALA A 190 20.14 -19.48 3.57
C ALA A 190 19.67 -20.92 3.34
N SER A 191 19.63 -21.74 4.39
CA SER A 191 19.21 -23.14 4.31
C SER A 191 18.48 -23.64 5.54
N ALA A 192 17.62 -24.66 5.44
CA ALA A 192 17.08 -25.32 6.64
C ALA A 192 17.99 -26.45 7.12
N ILE A 193 18.28 -27.42 6.24
CA ILE A 193 19.12 -28.57 6.55
C ILE A 193 20.24 -28.65 5.52
N GLU A 194 21.48 -28.68 5.98
CA GLU A 194 22.68 -28.94 5.20
C GLU A 194 23.44 -30.11 5.82
N SER A 195 23.69 -31.14 5.01
CA SER A 195 24.46 -32.29 5.45
C SER A 195 25.38 -32.82 4.35
N GLU A 196 26.63 -33.06 4.73
CA GLU A 196 27.66 -33.57 3.83
C GLU A 196 28.29 -34.86 4.40
N ASN A 197 28.78 -35.74 3.52
CA ASN A 197 29.51 -36.95 3.87
C ASN A 197 28.74 -37.84 4.86
N GLN A 198 27.52 -38.22 4.48
CA GLN A 198 26.66 -39.11 5.25
C GLN A 198 26.58 -40.50 4.61
N ASN A 199 26.30 -41.51 5.44
CA ASN A 199 25.97 -42.86 5.02
C ASN A 199 24.64 -43.31 5.62
N GLY A 200 23.57 -43.26 4.82
CA GLY A 200 22.23 -43.69 5.22
C GLY A 200 21.51 -42.71 6.15
N ILE A 201 21.66 -41.39 5.94
CA ILE A 201 20.91 -40.38 6.72
C ILE A 201 19.40 -40.44 6.40
N ILE A 202 18.56 -40.27 7.42
CA ILE A 202 17.10 -40.21 7.31
C ILE A 202 16.61 -38.80 7.62
N ILE A 203 16.02 -38.11 6.65
CA ILE A 203 15.41 -36.79 6.78
C ILE A 203 13.92 -36.92 6.47
N THR A 204 13.07 -37.00 7.50
CA THR A 204 11.66 -37.38 7.30
C THR A 204 10.62 -36.60 8.08
N GLY A 205 9.47 -36.29 7.47
CA GLY A 205 8.35 -35.65 8.17
C GLY A 205 8.60 -34.19 8.58
N ASN A 206 9.64 -33.54 8.06
CA ASN A 206 9.97 -32.16 8.44
C ASN A 206 9.10 -31.14 7.68
N ILE A 207 8.76 -30.04 8.33
CA ILE A 207 8.06 -28.90 7.73
C ILE A 207 9.05 -27.73 7.65
N ILE A 208 9.32 -27.23 6.45
CA ILE A 208 10.23 -26.11 6.19
C ILE A 208 9.44 -24.98 5.53
N GLN A 209 9.37 -23.82 6.18
CA GLN A 209 8.68 -22.63 5.68
C GLN A 209 9.55 -21.39 5.87
N THR A 210 9.83 -20.67 4.78
CA THR A 210 10.60 -19.42 4.87
C THR A 210 10.04 -18.32 3.98
N ASN A 211 10.14 -17.09 4.48
CA ASN A 211 9.94 -15.84 3.72
C ASN A 211 11.27 -15.11 3.48
N SER A 212 12.39 -15.84 3.52
CA SER A 212 13.72 -15.28 3.21
C SER A 212 13.71 -14.53 1.89
N PHE A 213 14.57 -13.53 1.75
CA PHE A 213 14.82 -12.84 0.47
C PHE A 213 16.17 -13.25 -0.14
N HIS A 214 16.82 -14.28 0.41
CA HIS A 214 18.04 -14.81 -0.17
C HIS A 214 17.77 -15.29 -1.61
N THR A 215 18.66 -14.93 -2.53
CA THR A 215 18.47 -15.19 -3.95
C THR A 215 18.54 -16.67 -4.32
N GLN A 216 18.98 -17.54 -3.40
CA GLN A 216 19.08 -18.97 -3.62
C GLN A 216 18.89 -19.72 -2.29
N PHE A 217 17.64 -19.81 -1.81
CA PHE A 217 17.35 -20.56 -0.59
C PHE A 217 17.42 -22.08 -0.84
N ILE A 218 17.85 -22.85 0.18
CA ILE A 218 17.91 -24.30 0.12
C ILE A 218 17.10 -24.93 1.26
N GLY A 219 16.07 -25.72 0.92
CA GLY A 219 15.32 -26.46 1.94
C GLY A 219 16.19 -27.54 2.59
N ILE A 220 16.51 -28.57 1.81
CA ILE A 220 17.35 -29.70 2.23
C ILE A 220 18.50 -29.84 1.24
N GLU A 221 19.73 -29.81 1.73
CA GLU A 221 20.93 -30.19 0.99
C GLU A 221 21.53 -31.48 1.54
N LEU A 222 21.77 -32.43 0.65
CA LEU A 222 22.57 -33.62 0.91
C LEU A 222 23.70 -33.70 -0.12
N SER A 223 24.93 -33.63 0.38
CA SER A 223 26.14 -33.54 -0.46
C SER A 223 27.14 -34.66 -0.16
N ALA A 224 27.86 -35.13 -1.18
CA ALA A 224 28.97 -36.10 -1.07
C ALA A 224 28.67 -37.35 -0.22
N SER A 225 27.42 -37.84 -0.27
CA SER A 225 26.92 -38.89 0.62
C SER A 225 26.67 -40.21 -0.12
N SER A 226 26.64 -41.33 0.63
CA SER A 226 26.36 -42.67 0.10
C SER A 226 25.10 -43.26 0.74
N GLY A 227 24.35 -44.05 -0.02
CA GLY A 227 23.09 -44.61 0.44
C GLY A 227 23.19 -45.85 1.34
N PRO A 228 22.05 -46.30 1.90
CA PRO A 228 20.68 -45.92 1.52
C PRO A 228 20.14 -44.70 2.29
N ASN A 229 20.30 -43.49 1.77
CA ASN A 229 19.73 -42.27 2.38
C ASN A 229 18.23 -42.19 2.12
N GLN A 230 17.48 -41.54 3.02
CA GLN A 230 16.05 -41.34 2.89
C GLN A 230 15.71 -39.86 3.11
N ILE A 231 15.10 -39.22 2.12
CA ILE A 231 14.52 -37.89 2.21
C ILE A 231 13.03 -38.05 1.92
N SER A 232 12.22 -38.23 2.96
CA SER A 232 10.84 -38.66 2.80
C SER A 232 9.81 -37.82 3.56
N ALA A 233 8.59 -37.69 3.04
CA ALA A 233 7.48 -37.06 3.77
C ALA A 233 7.75 -35.61 4.26
N ASN A 234 8.70 -34.89 3.65
CA ASN A 234 8.99 -33.50 4.03
C ASN A 234 8.04 -32.54 3.28
N LYS A 235 7.60 -31.48 3.96
CA LYS A 235 6.74 -30.41 3.40
C LYS A 235 7.56 -29.11 3.36
N ILE A 236 7.94 -28.65 2.18
CA ILE A 236 8.88 -27.54 1.95
C ILE A 236 8.22 -26.43 1.14
N SER A 237 8.17 -25.20 1.66
CA SER A 237 7.68 -24.02 0.92
C SER A 237 8.55 -22.79 1.14
N HIS A 238 8.83 -22.06 0.06
CA HIS A 238 9.58 -20.80 0.09
C HIS A 238 9.22 -19.92 -1.11
N ASN A 239 9.36 -18.60 -0.97
CA ASN A 239 8.97 -17.60 -1.97
C ASN A 239 10.13 -17.08 -2.87
N THR A 240 11.31 -17.69 -2.78
CA THR A 240 12.54 -17.29 -3.50
C THR A 240 12.97 -18.29 -4.56
N ASN A 241 13.96 -17.92 -5.38
CA ASN A 241 14.69 -18.89 -6.20
C ASN A 241 15.52 -19.83 -5.31
N GLY A 242 16.03 -20.92 -5.89
CA GLY A 242 16.81 -21.93 -5.18
C GLY A 242 16.14 -23.30 -5.24
N PHE A 243 16.43 -24.15 -4.25
CA PHE A 243 16.13 -25.57 -4.28
C PHE A 243 15.32 -25.98 -3.05
N SER A 244 14.20 -26.68 -3.24
CA SER A 244 13.54 -27.33 -2.09
C SER A 244 14.36 -28.53 -1.60
N ILE A 245 14.82 -29.38 -2.52
CA ILE A 245 15.75 -30.49 -2.25
C ILE A 245 16.92 -30.43 -3.23
N LEU A 246 18.14 -30.42 -2.72
CA LEU A 246 19.39 -30.43 -3.46
C LEU A 246 20.19 -31.70 -3.11
N LEU A 247 20.44 -32.53 -4.12
CA LEU A 247 21.37 -33.66 -4.05
C LEU A 247 22.59 -33.35 -4.90
N ASN A 248 23.78 -33.36 -4.30
CA ASN A 248 25.02 -33.08 -5.02
C ASN A 248 26.07 -34.14 -4.69
N LYS A 249 26.60 -34.83 -5.69
CA LYS A 249 27.60 -35.91 -5.49
C LYS A 249 27.12 -37.04 -4.57
N VAL A 250 25.81 -37.30 -4.52
CA VAL A 250 25.23 -38.41 -3.76
C VAL A 250 25.35 -39.68 -4.60
N ASN A 251 26.25 -40.58 -4.21
CA ASN A 251 26.61 -41.76 -4.99
C ASN A 251 26.38 -43.04 -4.18
N SER A 252 25.25 -43.67 -4.47
CA SER A 252 24.83 -44.93 -3.86
C SER A 252 25.23 -46.14 -4.72
N SER A 253 24.86 -47.35 -4.30
CA SER A 253 25.03 -48.58 -5.08
C SER A 253 23.70 -49.27 -5.31
N LYS A 254 23.63 -50.15 -6.32
CA LYS A 254 22.47 -51.02 -6.56
C LYS A 254 22.06 -51.78 -5.28
N GLY A 255 20.80 -51.69 -4.89
CA GLY A 255 20.24 -52.28 -3.66
C GLY A 255 20.41 -51.41 -2.41
N ASN A 256 21.15 -50.30 -2.49
CA ASN A 256 21.33 -49.29 -1.44
C ASN A 256 21.02 -47.89 -1.98
N GLU A 257 20.04 -47.79 -2.89
CA GLU A 257 19.65 -46.53 -3.53
C GLU A 257 19.32 -45.45 -2.49
N THR A 258 19.57 -44.18 -2.83
CA THR A 258 19.02 -43.04 -2.05
C THR A 258 17.58 -42.82 -2.47
N TRP A 259 16.67 -42.69 -1.51
CA TRP A 259 15.23 -42.55 -1.72
C TRP A 259 14.77 -41.12 -1.41
N VAL A 260 14.18 -40.44 -2.41
CA VAL A 260 13.49 -39.16 -2.27
C VAL A 260 12.01 -39.39 -2.52
N THR A 261 11.22 -39.53 -1.45
CA THR A 261 9.84 -40.04 -1.55
C THR A 261 8.79 -39.28 -0.78
N ASN A 262 7.55 -39.23 -1.27
CA ASN A 262 6.42 -38.62 -0.54
C ASN A 262 6.66 -37.16 -0.11
N ASN A 263 7.52 -36.39 -0.79
CA ASN A 263 7.75 -34.99 -0.39
C ASN A 263 6.76 -34.05 -1.08
N PHE A 264 6.36 -32.99 -0.35
CA PHE A 264 5.70 -31.82 -0.92
C PHE A 264 6.72 -30.69 -1.05
N THR A 265 6.91 -30.17 -2.26
CA THR A 265 7.82 -29.03 -2.51
C THR A 265 7.11 -27.92 -3.27
N ALA A 266 7.07 -26.73 -2.69
CA ALA A 266 6.40 -25.54 -3.25
C ALA A 266 7.34 -24.31 -3.31
N PRO A 267 8.33 -24.29 -4.23
CA PRO A 267 9.20 -23.13 -4.43
C PRO A 267 8.51 -22.03 -5.27
N GLY A 268 8.69 -20.77 -4.89
CA GLY A 268 7.93 -19.61 -5.42
C GLY A 268 8.72 -18.53 -6.16
N GLY A 269 10.04 -18.66 -6.31
CA GLY A 269 10.88 -17.68 -7.02
C GLY A 269 10.57 -17.48 -8.51
N ASN A 270 10.91 -16.28 -9.03
CA ASN A 270 10.54 -15.84 -10.39
C ASN A 270 11.56 -16.13 -11.49
N ALA A 271 12.73 -16.69 -11.17
CA ALA A 271 13.79 -16.97 -12.15
C ALA A 271 14.23 -18.45 -12.17
N ALA A 272 14.57 -19.03 -11.02
CA ALA A 272 15.11 -20.38 -10.90
C ALA A 272 14.61 -21.08 -9.62
N ALA A 273 13.30 -21.17 -9.46
CA ALA A 273 12.66 -21.99 -8.44
C ALA A 273 12.70 -23.47 -8.84
N ILE A 274 13.29 -24.32 -8.00
CA ILE A 274 13.53 -25.74 -8.30
C ILE A 274 12.99 -26.61 -7.17
N GLY A 275 12.17 -27.61 -7.53
CA GLY A 275 11.66 -28.58 -6.56
C GLY A 275 12.77 -29.52 -6.10
N ILE A 276 13.24 -30.38 -7.00
CA ILE A 276 14.31 -31.35 -6.75
C ILE A 276 15.44 -31.12 -7.75
N PHE A 277 16.66 -30.93 -7.25
CA PHE A 277 17.87 -30.78 -8.04
C PHE A 277 18.84 -31.92 -7.77
N ILE A 278 19.31 -32.59 -8.82
CA ILE A 278 20.18 -33.75 -8.74
C ILE A 278 21.41 -33.49 -9.61
N GLU A 279 22.57 -33.39 -8.97
CA GLU A 279 23.83 -33.09 -9.65
C GLU A 279 24.89 -34.14 -9.34
N THR A 280 25.48 -34.74 -10.38
CA THR A 280 26.61 -35.69 -10.24
C THR A 280 26.29 -36.85 -9.27
N CYS A 281 25.05 -37.35 -9.31
CA CYS A 281 24.55 -38.37 -8.38
C CYS A 281 24.34 -39.73 -9.07
N SER A 282 24.37 -40.81 -8.31
CA SER A 282 24.02 -42.13 -8.83
C SER A 282 23.22 -43.01 -7.89
N PHE A 283 22.38 -43.87 -8.47
CA PHE A 283 21.48 -44.78 -7.75
C PHE A 283 20.48 -44.04 -6.84
N ILE A 284 19.67 -43.18 -7.46
CA ILE A 284 18.65 -42.35 -6.78
C ILE A 284 17.24 -42.75 -7.24
N ASN A 285 16.34 -42.99 -6.30
CA ASN A 285 14.91 -43.22 -6.53
C ASN A 285 14.12 -41.98 -6.10
N VAL A 286 13.47 -41.31 -7.05
CA VAL A 286 12.62 -40.13 -6.83
C VAL A 286 11.18 -40.53 -7.06
N PHE A 287 10.50 -41.04 -6.04
CA PHE A 287 9.16 -41.63 -6.18
C PHE A 287 8.08 -40.87 -5.43
N HIS A 288 6.87 -40.79 -5.98
CA HIS A 288 5.72 -40.26 -5.24
C HIS A 288 5.95 -38.87 -4.64
N ASN A 289 6.55 -37.91 -5.35
CA ASN A 289 6.67 -36.54 -4.83
C ASN A 289 5.62 -35.62 -5.49
N ASN A 290 5.07 -34.67 -4.73
CA ASN A 290 4.23 -33.60 -5.28
C ASN A 290 5.03 -32.30 -5.31
N ILE A 291 5.26 -31.79 -6.52
CA ILE A 291 6.12 -30.64 -6.77
C ILE A 291 5.28 -29.55 -7.44
N HIS A 292 5.25 -28.36 -6.84
CA HIS A 292 4.49 -27.22 -7.33
C HIS A 292 5.34 -25.95 -7.44
N ILE A 293 5.77 -25.64 -8.67
CA ILE A 293 6.37 -24.35 -8.98
C ILE A 293 5.24 -23.33 -9.17
N SER A 294 5.06 -22.44 -8.19
CA SER A 294 3.90 -21.54 -8.11
C SER A 294 4.04 -20.24 -8.92
N SER A 295 5.27 -19.85 -9.28
CA SER A 295 5.51 -18.64 -10.08
C SER A 295 4.90 -18.74 -11.48
N THR A 296 4.22 -17.68 -11.92
CA THR A 296 3.63 -17.51 -13.25
C THR A 296 4.37 -16.48 -14.11
N THR A 297 5.50 -15.95 -13.63
CA THR A 297 6.24 -14.88 -14.30
C THR A 297 6.75 -15.32 -15.67
N LEU A 298 6.49 -14.51 -16.70
CA LEU A 298 7.04 -14.70 -18.04
C LEU A 298 8.57 -14.60 -17.99
N GLY A 299 9.28 -15.62 -18.49
CA GLY A 299 10.74 -15.74 -18.40
C GLY A 299 11.26 -16.54 -17.20
N SER A 300 10.39 -17.01 -16.30
CA SER A 300 10.78 -17.92 -15.22
C SER A 300 11.28 -19.26 -15.77
N ALA A 301 12.50 -19.66 -15.40
CA ALA A 301 13.08 -20.97 -15.73
C ALA A 301 12.87 -21.97 -14.58
N GLY A 302 11.69 -21.94 -13.94
CA GLY A 302 11.34 -22.87 -12.86
C GLY A 302 11.34 -24.33 -13.33
N ARG A 303 11.71 -25.27 -12.45
CA ARG A 303 11.88 -26.69 -12.81
C ARG A 303 11.36 -27.58 -11.67
N CYS A 304 10.45 -28.51 -11.95
CA CYS A 304 10.01 -29.44 -10.91
C CYS A 304 11.17 -30.37 -10.53
N ILE A 305 11.76 -31.06 -11.50
CA ILE A 305 12.95 -31.90 -11.32
C ILE A 305 14.03 -31.50 -12.32
N ASN A 306 15.24 -31.27 -11.85
CA ASN A 306 16.43 -30.99 -12.66
C ASN A 306 17.53 -32.02 -12.38
N ILE A 307 18.13 -32.54 -13.47
CA ILE A 307 19.21 -33.52 -13.40
C ILE A 307 20.37 -33.06 -14.29
N GLN A 308 21.58 -33.00 -13.74
CA GLN A 308 22.77 -32.59 -14.48
C GLN A 308 24.06 -33.30 -14.02
N ASN A 309 25.05 -33.31 -14.91
CA ASN A 309 26.33 -34.01 -14.75
C ASN A 309 27.52 -33.02 -14.80
N SER A 310 27.33 -31.77 -14.37
CA SER A 310 28.30 -30.67 -14.54
C SER A 310 29.71 -30.98 -14.02
N SER A 311 29.83 -31.87 -13.02
CA SER A 311 31.10 -32.22 -12.37
C SER A 311 31.39 -33.72 -12.35
N GLY A 312 30.70 -34.53 -13.17
CA GLY A 312 30.94 -35.98 -13.25
C GLY A 312 29.68 -36.80 -13.55
N TYR A 313 29.80 -38.12 -13.44
CA TYR A 313 28.73 -39.08 -13.74
C TYR A 313 27.43 -38.78 -12.97
N CYS A 314 26.29 -38.81 -13.67
CA CYS A 314 24.98 -38.65 -13.05
C CYS A 314 23.97 -39.66 -13.62
N GLY A 315 23.93 -40.90 -13.11
CA GLY A 315 23.16 -41.99 -13.71
C GLY A 315 22.58 -43.01 -12.74
N ASN A 316 21.74 -43.90 -13.25
CA ASN A 316 20.87 -44.80 -12.48
C ASN A 316 19.87 -44.01 -11.62
N ILE A 317 19.18 -43.05 -12.24
CA ILE A 317 18.13 -42.25 -11.59
C ILE A 317 16.76 -42.78 -12.03
N ASN A 318 15.91 -43.15 -11.07
CA ASN A 318 14.55 -43.63 -11.32
C ASN A 318 13.53 -42.58 -10.86
N ILE A 319 12.56 -42.22 -11.71
CA ILE A 319 11.58 -41.16 -11.47
C ILE A 319 10.18 -41.71 -11.73
N PHE A 320 9.46 -42.08 -10.66
CA PHE A 320 8.16 -42.75 -10.78
C PHE A 320 7.07 -42.12 -9.90
N ASN A 321 5.84 -42.10 -10.39
CA ASN A 321 4.67 -41.64 -9.62
C ASN A 321 4.79 -40.22 -9.07
N ASN A 322 5.59 -39.33 -9.67
CA ASN A 322 5.66 -37.94 -9.20
C ASN A 322 4.60 -37.09 -9.88
N ILE A 323 4.09 -36.09 -9.17
CA ILE A 323 3.28 -35.01 -9.74
C ILE A 323 4.16 -33.77 -9.90
N MET A 324 4.31 -33.31 -11.15
CA MET A 324 5.13 -32.17 -11.51
C MET A 324 4.25 -31.05 -12.06
N VAL A 325 3.97 -30.05 -11.21
CA VAL A 325 3.20 -28.86 -11.59
C VAL A 325 4.12 -27.66 -11.75
N ASN A 326 4.10 -27.05 -12.93
CA ASN A 326 4.80 -25.80 -13.20
C ASN A 326 3.85 -24.78 -13.84
N ARG A 327 3.52 -23.72 -13.09
CA ARG A 327 2.55 -22.71 -13.53
C ARG A 327 3.17 -21.67 -14.47
N GLY A 328 4.49 -21.53 -14.50
CA GLY A 328 5.23 -20.65 -15.39
C GLY A 328 5.77 -21.36 -16.64
N PRO A 329 6.52 -20.64 -17.51
CA PRO A 329 7.03 -21.17 -18.79
C PRO A 329 8.17 -22.20 -18.64
N GLY A 330 8.40 -22.73 -17.43
CA GLY A 330 9.47 -23.65 -17.10
C GLY A 330 9.18 -25.11 -17.44
N PHE A 331 9.85 -26.02 -16.73
CA PHE A 331 9.87 -27.47 -17.01
C PHE A 331 9.20 -28.30 -15.92
N GLY A 332 8.58 -29.41 -16.32
CA GLY A 332 8.32 -30.54 -15.44
C GLY A 332 9.63 -31.26 -15.10
N LEU A 333 10.20 -31.97 -16.06
CA LEU A 333 11.47 -32.67 -15.92
C LEU A 333 12.51 -32.15 -16.90
N ILE A 334 13.71 -31.80 -16.41
CA ILE A 334 14.83 -31.40 -17.26
C ILE A 334 16.07 -32.24 -16.94
N THR A 335 16.70 -32.79 -17.98
CA THR A 335 17.99 -33.50 -17.86
C THR A 335 19.03 -32.97 -18.84
N PHE A 336 20.25 -32.81 -18.34
CA PHE A 336 21.45 -32.45 -19.10
C PHE A 336 22.47 -33.59 -19.21
N THR A 337 22.16 -34.78 -18.68
CA THR A 337 23.03 -35.96 -18.76
C THR A 337 22.54 -36.97 -19.80
N THR A 338 23.48 -37.69 -20.42
CA THR A 338 23.21 -38.83 -21.30
C THR A 338 23.27 -40.18 -20.58
N ASP A 339 23.54 -40.18 -19.27
CA ASP A 339 23.59 -41.39 -18.45
C ASP A 339 22.21 -42.04 -18.24
N THR A 340 22.17 -43.20 -17.60
CA THR A 340 20.94 -43.99 -17.42
C THR A 340 19.94 -43.28 -16.51
N ILE A 341 18.81 -42.85 -17.08
CA ILE A 341 17.65 -42.33 -16.34
C ILE A 341 16.41 -43.09 -16.80
N SER A 342 15.56 -43.50 -15.85
CA SER A 342 14.26 -44.11 -16.13
C SER A 342 13.14 -43.27 -15.52
N ALA A 343 12.18 -42.85 -16.33
CA ALA A 343 11.01 -42.11 -15.86
C ALA A 343 9.72 -42.79 -16.36
N ASN A 344 8.75 -43.03 -15.48
CA ASN A 344 7.44 -43.54 -15.88
C ASN A 344 6.34 -43.33 -14.82
N TYR A 345 5.07 -43.42 -15.18
CA TYR A 345 3.92 -43.25 -14.29
C TYR A 345 3.88 -41.87 -13.59
N ASN A 346 4.48 -40.84 -14.17
CA ASN A 346 4.46 -39.48 -13.63
C ASN A 346 3.23 -38.71 -14.14
N CYS A 347 2.82 -37.69 -13.40
CA CYS A 347 1.81 -36.73 -13.82
C CYS A 347 2.46 -35.37 -14.08
N TYR A 348 2.22 -34.81 -15.26
CA TYR A 348 2.74 -33.50 -15.66
C TYR A 348 1.60 -32.50 -15.80
N TYR A 349 1.77 -31.30 -15.24
CA TYR A 349 0.86 -30.17 -15.46
C TYR A 349 1.64 -28.87 -15.56
N THR A 350 2.05 -28.55 -16.79
CA THR A 350 2.97 -27.46 -17.08
C THR A 350 2.36 -26.48 -18.08
N SER A 351 2.51 -25.17 -17.88
CA SER A 351 2.14 -24.17 -18.90
C SER A 351 3.24 -23.97 -19.95
N GLY A 352 4.50 -24.27 -19.61
CA GLY A 352 5.66 -24.30 -20.52
C GLY A 352 5.91 -25.68 -21.13
N TYR A 353 6.97 -26.34 -20.69
CA TYR A 353 7.45 -27.59 -21.24
C TYR A 353 7.22 -28.77 -20.29
N ILE A 354 6.80 -29.90 -20.85
CA ILE A 354 6.78 -31.19 -20.13
C ILE A 354 8.20 -31.52 -19.69
N GLY A 355 9.15 -31.37 -20.63
CA GLY A 355 10.55 -31.52 -20.28
C GLY A 355 11.56 -31.19 -21.37
N TYR A 356 12.83 -31.32 -20.98
CA TYR A 356 14.00 -31.24 -21.85
C TYR A 356 14.91 -32.45 -21.62
N TRP A 357 15.33 -33.10 -22.71
CA TRP A 357 16.12 -34.32 -22.68
C TRP A 357 17.18 -34.32 -23.79
N ASN A 358 18.47 -34.34 -23.44
CA ASN A 358 19.60 -34.45 -24.38
C ASN A 358 19.50 -33.51 -25.60
N GLY A 359 19.25 -32.21 -25.38
CA GLY A 359 19.13 -31.23 -26.46
C GLY A 359 17.71 -31.08 -27.03
N TYR A 360 16.79 -31.98 -26.71
CA TYR A 360 15.41 -31.97 -27.23
C TYR A 360 14.43 -31.36 -26.24
N LEU A 361 13.63 -30.42 -26.72
CA LEU A 361 12.63 -29.68 -25.97
C LEU A 361 11.23 -30.20 -26.30
N SER A 362 10.40 -30.52 -25.29
CA SER A 362 9.07 -31.11 -25.49
C SER A 362 7.99 -30.38 -24.68
N ASN A 363 6.92 -29.93 -25.34
CA ASN A 363 5.77 -29.27 -24.72
C ASN A 363 4.51 -30.16 -24.62
N THR A 364 4.51 -31.35 -25.22
CA THR A 364 3.44 -32.34 -25.07
C THR A 364 4.02 -33.67 -24.60
N LEU A 365 3.20 -34.46 -23.90
CA LEU A 365 3.61 -35.77 -23.43
C LEU A 365 3.91 -36.73 -24.60
N SER A 366 3.19 -36.62 -25.72
CA SER A 366 3.43 -37.45 -26.90
C SER A 366 4.82 -37.21 -27.52
N ILE A 367 5.22 -35.94 -27.63
CA ILE A 367 6.55 -35.55 -28.11
C ILE A 367 7.61 -35.97 -27.09
N TRP A 368 7.35 -35.73 -25.80
CA TRP A 368 8.25 -36.13 -24.72
C TRP A 368 8.56 -37.63 -24.75
N SER A 369 7.55 -38.49 -24.79
CA SER A 369 7.73 -39.95 -24.82
C SER A 369 8.44 -40.43 -26.08
N LEU A 370 8.23 -39.77 -27.23
CA LEU A 370 8.91 -40.10 -28.48
C LEU A 370 10.42 -39.86 -28.40
N TYR A 371 10.85 -38.70 -27.87
CA TYR A 371 12.26 -38.31 -27.83
C TYR A 371 13.02 -38.86 -26.62
N SER A 372 12.42 -38.86 -25.43
CA SER A 372 13.05 -39.40 -24.21
C SER A 372 13.05 -40.93 -24.18
N LYS A 373 12.10 -41.58 -24.88
CA LYS A 373 11.75 -43.00 -24.73
C LYS A 373 11.32 -43.37 -23.30
N GLN A 374 10.92 -42.38 -22.51
CA GLN A 374 10.43 -42.53 -21.14
C GLN A 374 8.92 -42.24 -21.07
N ASP A 375 8.35 -42.39 -19.87
CA ASP A 375 7.02 -41.90 -19.51
C ASP A 375 5.86 -42.49 -20.33
N THR A 376 5.97 -43.76 -20.72
CA THR A 376 4.95 -44.47 -21.52
C THR A 376 3.59 -44.62 -20.83
N ASN A 377 3.57 -44.71 -19.50
CA ASN A 377 2.35 -44.79 -18.68
C ASN A 377 2.08 -43.51 -17.88
N SER A 378 2.80 -42.44 -18.19
CA SER A 378 2.62 -41.13 -17.57
C SER A 378 1.42 -40.42 -18.17
N MET A 379 0.97 -39.35 -17.52
CA MET A 379 -0.22 -38.61 -17.94
C MET A 379 -0.09 -37.11 -17.73
N VAL A 380 -1.00 -36.36 -18.36
CA VAL A 380 -1.18 -34.92 -18.14
C VAL A 380 -2.52 -34.71 -17.46
N ALA A 381 -2.50 -34.27 -16.21
CA ALA A 381 -3.71 -33.92 -15.46
C ALA A 381 -3.39 -32.85 -14.42
N ASN A 382 -4.34 -31.94 -14.18
CA ASN A 382 -4.22 -30.96 -13.10
C ASN A 382 -4.52 -31.68 -11.78
N PRO A 383 -3.60 -31.75 -10.80
CA PRO A 383 -3.82 -32.48 -9.56
C PRO A 383 -4.86 -31.87 -8.61
N LEU A 384 -5.32 -30.64 -8.92
CA LEU A 384 -6.30 -29.90 -8.11
C LEU A 384 -5.89 -29.77 -6.64
N PHE A 385 -4.61 -29.46 -6.39
CA PHE A 385 -4.06 -29.29 -5.03
C PHE A 385 -4.96 -28.41 -4.14
N TYR A 386 -4.97 -28.68 -2.83
CA TYR A 386 -5.75 -27.89 -1.86
C TYR A 386 -5.34 -26.42 -1.82
N SER A 387 -4.04 -26.12 -1.87
CA SER A 387 -3.51 -24.76 -2.00
C SER A 387 -2.13 -24.74 -2.69
N ASN A 388 -1.45 -23.58 -2.72
CA ASN A 388 -0.11 -23.48 -3.29
C ASN A 388 0.97 -24.22 -2.47
N THR A 389 0.74 -24.43 -1.18
CA THR A 389 1.69 -25.07 -0.24
C THR A 389 1.16 -26.36 0.37
N ASP A 390 -0.16 -26.55 0.33
CA ASP A 390 -0.82 -27.80 0.68
C ASP A 390 -1.08 -28.59 -0.61
N LEU A 391 -0.22 -29.57 -0.86
CA LEU A 391 -0.16 -30.32 -2.11
C LEU A 391 -0.88 -31.67 -2.03
N HIS A 392 -1.79 -31.88 -1.08
CA HIS A 392 -2.72 -33.02 -1.17
C HIS A 392 -3.58 -32.86 -2.42
N ILE A 393 -3.86 -33.96 -3.08
CA ILE A 393 -4.51 -34.00 -4.39
C ILE A 393 -6.02 -34.11 -4.23
N ARG A 394 -6.76 -33.64 -5.23
CA ARG A 394 -8.22 -33.85 -5.32
C ARG A 394 -8.66 -34.44 -6.65
N GLU A 395 -7.71 -34.62 -7.58
CA GLU A 395 -7.98 -35.14 -8.91
C GLU A 395 -8.12 -36.67 -8.90
N LYS A 396 -9.36 -37.14 -8.98
CA LYS A 396 -9.70 -38.57 -8.99
C LYS A 396 -9.07 -39.33 -10.15
N GLN A 397 -8.77 -38.66 -11.27
CA GLN A 397 -8.13 -39.32 -12.43
C GLN A 397 -6.72 -39.84 -12.11
N LEU A 398 -6.08 -39.36 -11.05
CA LEU A 398 -4.76 -39.83 -10.61
C LEU A 398 -4.83 -41.12 -9.79
N ALA A 399 -5.99 -41.40 -9.17
CA ALA A 399 -6.20 -42.61 -8.39
C ALA A 399 -6.16 -43.85 -9.29
N GLY A 400 -5.43 -44.89 -8.88
CA GLY A 400 -5.27 -46.10 -9.69
C GLY A 400 -4.42 -45.97 -10.95
N LYS A 401 -3.70 -44.86 -11.12
CA LYS A 401 -2.79 -44.64 -12.27
C LYS A 401 -1.32 -44.78 -11.91
N GLY A 402 -0.98 -44.86 -10.62
CA GLY A 402 0.37 -45.07 -10.14
C GLY A 402 0.79 -46.54 -10.20
N LYS A 403 2.10 -46.77 -10.20
CA LYS A 403 2.69 -48.09 -10.02
C LYS A 403 2.93 -48.36 -8.54
N TYR A 404 2.45 -49.47 -7.99
CA TYR A 404 2.76 -49.83 -6.60
C TYR A 404 4.25 -50.21 -6.42
N PHE A 405 4.88 -49.68 -5.38
CA PHE A 405 6.22 -50.04 -4.90
C PHE A 405 6.14 -50.44 -3.44
N SER A 406 6.53 -51.67 -3.11
CA SER A 406 6.52 -52.18 -1.73
C SER A 406 7.40 -51.39 -0.76
N GLU A 407 8.43 -50.74 -1.29
CA GLU A 407 9.38 -49.90 -0.57
C GLU A 407 8.79 -48.54 -0.17
N VAL A 408 7.65 -48.15 -0.77
CA VAL A 408 6.89 -46.93 -0.45
C VAL A 408 5.45 -47.32 -0.14
N ALA A 409 5.28 -48.14 0.90
CA ALA A 409 3.98 -48.74 1.26
C ALA A 409 2.95 -47.75 1.82
N THR A 410 3.40 -46.58 2.31
CA THR A 410 2.54 -45.50 2.78
C THR A 410 2.77 -44.21 2.02
N ASP A 411 1.81 -43.31 2.06
CA ASP A 411 1.91 -41.96 1.48
C ASP A 411 2.49 -40.94 2.49
N ILE A 412 2.36 -39.65 2.20
CA ILE A 412 2.90 -38.56 3.03
C ILE A 412 2.22 -38.43 4.40
N ASP A 413 0.95 -38.81 4.51
CA ASP A 413 0.18 -38.74 5.75
C ASP A 413 0.21 -40.06 6.53
N GLY A 414 0.89 -41.08 5.98
CA GLY A 414 1.07 -42.40 6.58
C GLY A 414 -0.03 -43.38 6.21
N GLU A 415 -0.87 -43.06 5.23
CA GLU A 415 -1.95 -43.92 4.74
C GLU A 415 -1.38 -45.04 3.86
N ILE A 416 -1.92 -46.25 3.98
CA ILE A 416 -1.46 -47.41 3.20
C ILE A 416 -1.89 -47.24 1.74
N ARG A 417 -0.95 -47.40 0.81
CA ARG A 417 -1.22 -47.33 -0.63
C ARG A 417 -1.99 -48.55 -1.14
N ASP A 418 -2.95 -48.34 -2.04
CA ASP A 418 -3.70 -49.43 -2.68
C ASP A 418 -2.77 -50.25 -3.60
N THR A 419 -2.60 -51.55 -3.30
CA THR A 419 -1.69 -52.45 -4.03
C THR A 419 -2.11 -52.72 -5.48
N GLY A 420 -3.37 -52.51 -5.82
CA GLY A 420 -3.92 -52.68 -7.18
C GLY A 420 -4.27 -51.36 -7.87
N ARG A 421 -4.43 -50.27 -7.12
CA ARG A 421 -4.85 -48.95 -7.62
C ARG A 421 -4.10 -47.80 -6.94
N CYS A 422 -2.78 -47.91 -6.84
CA CYS A 422 -1.94 -46.87 -6.30
C CYS A 422 -2.15 -45.52 -7.01
N THR A 423 -2.18 -44.43 -6.25
CA THR A 423 -2.34 -43.08 -6.77
C THR A 423 -0.99 -42.48 -7.21
N ILE A 424 -0.96 -41.72 -8.31
CA ILE A 424 0.23 -40.94 -8.67
C ILE A 424 0.37 -39.79 -7.66
N GLY A 425 1.57 -39.59 -7.12
CA GLY A 425 1.90 -38.51 -6.21
C GLY A 425 2.21 -38.97 -4.78
N ALA A 426 2.56 -37.98 -3.95
CA ALA A 426 2.89 -38.14 -2.53
C ALA A 426 1.69 -38.46 -1.64
N ASP A 427 0.48 -38.33 -2.17
CA ASP A 427 -0.79 -38.45 -1.45
C ASP A 427 -1.62 -39.56 -2.09
N GLU A 428 -2.19 -40.46 -1.29
CA GLU A 428 -3.01 -41.57 -1.77
C GLU A 428 -4.50 -41.19 -1.72
N LEU A 429 -5.16 -41.13 -2.89
CA LEU A 429 -6.60 -40.93 -2.91
C LEU A 429 -7.32 -42.24 -2.60
N ILE A 430 -7.75 -42.39 -1.34
CA ILE A 430 -8.62 -43.48 -0.95
C ILE A 430 -10.00 -43.28 -1.59
N LEU A 431 -10.30 -44.09 -2.61
CA LEU A 431 -11.62 -44.15 -3.22
C LEU A 431 -12.51 -45.09 -2.41
N TYR A 432 -13.45 -44.51 -1.66
CA TYR A 432 -14.46 -45.24 -0.92
C TYR A 432 -15.65 -45.61 -1.82
N ASN A 433 -16.24 -46.77 -1.61
CA ASN A 433 -17.43 -47.17 -2.36
C ASN A 433 -18.65 -46.38 -1.88
N ARG A 434 -18.84 -46.26 -0.56
CA ARG A 434 -19.92 -45.50 0.07
C ARG A 434 -19.35 -44.29 0.81
N ASP A 435 -19.49 -43.11 0.23
CA ASP A 435 -19.01 -41.85 0.81
C ASP A 435 -19.95 -40.70 0.42
N LEU A 436 -20.68 -40.17 1.40
CA LEU A 436 -21.53 -38.99 1.30
C LEU A 436 -20.87 -37.82 2.04
N ALA A 437 -20.52 -36.78 1.29
CA ALA A 437 -19.86 -35.60 1.82
C ALA A 437 -20.81 -34.41 1.92
N VAL A 438 -20.69 -33.63 3.00
CA VAL A 438 -21.26 -32.28 3.06
C VAL A 438 -20.27 -31.33 2.41
N LEU A 439 -20.61 -30.77 1.24
CA LEU A 439 -19.72 -29.85 0.51
C LEU A 439 -19.79 -28.42 1.01
N GLN A 440 -21.00 -27.98 1.34
CA GLN A 440 -21.28 -26.61 1.75
C GLN A 440 -22.62 -26.57 2.47
N PHE A 441 -22.77 -25.63 3.39
CA PHE A 441 -24.08 -25.12 3.73
C PHE A 441 -24.11 -23.59 3.70
N SER A 442 -25.32 -23.07 3.54
CA SER A 442 -25.73 -21.68 3.44
C SER A 442 -26.58 -21.32 4.67
N PRO A 443 -26.88 -20.05 4.99
CA PRO A 443 -27.36 -19.05 4.05
C PRO A 443 -26.26 -18.50 3.14
N ALA A 444 -26.62 -18.27 1.87
CA ALA A 444 -25.71 -17.75 0.85
C ALA A 444 -25.59 -16.21 0.92
N ALA A 445 -26.52 -15.57 1.64
CA ALA A 445 -26.57 -14.12 1.83
C ALA A 445 -26.05 -13.71 3.21
N LEU A 446 -25.47 -12.51 3.28
CA LEU A 446 -25.14 -11.84 4.54
C LEU A 446 -26.42 -11.48 5.28
N LEU A 447 -26.50 -11.87 6.55
CA LEU A 447 -27.67 -11.67 7.39
C LEU A 447 -27.43 -10.55 8.39
N CYS A 448 -28.41 -9.67 8.55
CA CYS A 448 -28.41 -8.66 9.61
C CYS A 448 -28.74 -9.27 10.98
N PRO A 449 -28.34 -8.60 12.07
CA PRO A 449 -28.94 -8.84 13.38
C PRO A 449 -30.46 -8.75 13.32
N GLY A 450 -31.13 -9.82 13.75
CA GLY A 450 -32.59 -9.97 13.74
C GLY A 450 -33.15 -10.75 12.55
N ASP A 451 -32.34 -11.07 11.53
CA ASP A 451 -32.80 -11.81 10.37
C ASP A 451 -32.92 -13.30 10.66
N SER A 452 -33.87 -13.95 9.96
CA SER A 452 -33.96 -15.41 9.86
C SER A 452 -33.85 -15.82 8.39
N ALA A 453 -33.03 -16.83 8.08
CA ALA A 453 -32.90 -17.34 6.71
C ALA A 453 -32.84 -18.87 6.66
N PRO A 454 -33.28 -19.49 5.55
CA PRO A 454 -33.16 -20.93 5.37
C PRO A 454 -31.70 -21.35 5.22
N VAL A 455 -31.37 -22.52 5.75
CA VAL A 455 -30.08 -23.19 5.57
C VAL A 455 -30.18 -24.09 4.34
N HIS A 456 -29.45 -23.77 3.27
CA HIS A 456 -29.32 -24.67 2.11
C HIS A 456 -28.05 -25.51 2.24
N ILE A 457 -28.17 -26.82 2.08
CA ILE A 457 -27.10 -27.79 2.29
C ILE A 457 -26.82 -28.46 0.96
N LYS A 458 -25.56 -28.49 0.56
CA LYS A 458 -25.10 -29.20 -0.62
C LYS A 458 -24.39 -30.49 -0.21
N ILE A 459 -24.92 -31.61 -0.67
CA ILE A 459 -24.37 -32.95 -0.44
C ILE A 459 -23.84 -33.51 -1.75
N LYS A 460 -22.74 -34.23 -1.68
CA LYS A 460 -22.17 -34.97 -2.81
C LYS A 460 -22.02 -36.44 -2.47
N ASN A 461 -22.31 -37.31 -3.43
CA ASN A 461 -21.80 -38.67 -3.37
C ASN A 461 -20.34 -38.65 -3.84
N ALA A 462 -19.42 -38.64 -2.88
CA ALA A 462 -17.99 -38.69 -3.15
C ALA A 462 -17.49 -40.13 -3.42
N GLY A 463 -18.30 -41.13 -3.08
CA GLY A 463 -18.00 -42.55 -3.28
C GLY A 463 -18.14 -43.04 -4.72
N THR A 464 -17.68 -44.26 -4.95
CA THR A 464 -17.72 -44.92 -6.28
C THR A 464 -18.97 -45.74 -6.54
N ASP A 465 -19.78 -46.04 -5.52
CA ASP A 465 -21.10 -46.67 -5.67
C ASP A 465 -22.20 -45.60 -5.64
N THR A 466 -23.33 -45.88 -6.28
CA THR A 466 -24.53 -45.03 -6.15
C THR A 466 -25.04 -45.06 -4.71
N ALA A 467 -25.23 -43.89 -4.10
CA ALA A 467 -25.85 -43.76 -2.79
C ALA A 467 -27.38 -43.89 -2.91
N PHE A 468 -27.92 -44.95 -2.31
CA PHE A 468 -29.36 -45.23 -2.25
C PHE A 468 -29.92 -44.78 -0.90
N ASN A 469 -30.69 -43.70 -0.90
CA ASN A 469 -31.34 -43.11 0.26
C ASN A 469 -30.39 -42.66 1.39
N PHE A 470 -30.55 -41.45 1.89
CA PHE A 470 -29.71 -40.91 2.97
C PHE A 470 -30.48 -39.90 3.82
N ILE A 471 -29.92 -39.55 4.96
CA ILE A 471 -30.51 -38.66 5.97
C ILE A 471 -29.56 -37.48 6.17
N THR A 472 -30.10 -36.28 6.13
CA THR A 472 -29.37 -35.05 6.49
C THR A 472 -29.89 -34.53 7.83
N ARG A 473 -28.99 -34.23 8.76
CA ARG A 473 -29.29 -33.65 10.08
C ARG A 473 -28.70 -32.26 10.17
N LEU A 474 -29.51 -31.30 10.58
CA LEU A 474 -29.11 -29.91 10.80
C LEU A 474 -29.14 -29.61 12.30
N TYR A 475 -28.05 -29.03 12.80
CA TYR A 475 -27.90 -28.56 14.17
C TYR A 475 -27.67 -27.06 14.18
N ILE A 476 -28.35 -26.35 15.08
CA ILE A 476 -28.16 -24.93 15.37
C ILE A 476 -27.83 -24.81 16.86
N ASP A 477 -26.68 -24.21 17.19
CA ASP A 477 -26.13 -24.11 18.55
C ASP A 477 -26.09 -25.46 19.29
N ASN A 478 -25.66 -26.50 18.56
CA ASN A 478 -25.60 -27.90 19.00
C ASN A 478 -26.97 -28.54 19.31
N GLN A 479 -28.09 -27.90 19.00
CA GLN A 479 -29.43 -28.48 19.09
C GLN A 479 -29.86 -29.01 17.73
N LEU A 480 -30.39 -30.24 17.66
CA LEU A 480 -30.92 -30.81 16.42
C LEU A 480 -32.19 -30.07 16.01
N THR A 481 -32.15 -29.39 14.88
CA THR A 481 -33.28 -28.59 14.35
C THR A 481 -34.08 -29.39 13.34
N ASP A 482 -33.42 -30.10 12.41
CA ASP A 482 -34.08 -30.89 11.37
C ASP A 482 -33.41 -32.26 11.15
N SER A 483 -34.22 -33.22 10.69
CA SER A 483 -33.78 -34.51 10.16
C SER A 483 -34.57 -34.84 8.90
N ILE A 484 -33.91 -34.79 7.74
CA ILE A 484 -34.54 -34.88 6.42
C ILE A 484 -34.16 -36.21 5.78
N TYR A 485 -35.15 -37.01 5.41
CA TYR A 485 -34.97 -38.28 4.71
C TYR A 485 -35.04 -38.07 3.20
N HIS A 486 -34.04 -38.55 2.47
CA HIS A 486 -33.94 -38.44 1.02
C HIS A 486 -34.17 -39.81 0.38
N ILE A 487 -35.20 -39.91 -0.46
CA ILE A 487 -35.49 -41.11 -1.26
C ILE A 487 -35.08 -40.81 -2.70
N THR A 488 -33.77 -40.79 -2.94
CA THR A 488 -33.18 -40.50 -4.25
C THR A 488 -31.92 -41.32 -4.46
N ASN A 489 -31.56 -41.51 -5.72
CA ASN A 489 -30.31 -42.15 -6.12
C ASN A 489 -29.30 -41.05 -6.46
N LEU A 490 -28.25 -40.93 -5.66
CA LEU A 490 -27.15 -40.02 -5.96
C LEU A 490 -26.01 -40.85 -6.57
N VAL A 491 -25.85 -40.80 -7.90
CA VAL A 491 -24.78 -41.53 -8.60
C VAL A 491 -23.40 -40.97 -8.22
N PRO A 492 -22.29 -41.72 -8.43
CA PRO A 492 -20.95 -41.24 -8.12
C PRO A 492 -20.69 -39.84 -8.71
N ASP A 493 -20.07 -38.98 -7.90
CA ASP A 493 -19.78 -37.58 -8.18
C ASP A 493 -20.98 -36.63 -8.36
N ALA A 494 -22.22 -37.12 -8.30
CA ALA A 494 -23.39 -36.25 -8.34
C ALA A 494 -23.57 -35.47 -7.03
N GLU A 495 -24.09 -34.25 -7.18
CA GLU A 495 -24.44 -33.34 -6.09
C GLU A 495 -25.96 -33.19 -5.99
N THR A 496 -26.46 -32.85 -4.81
CA THR A 496 -27.84 -32.44 -4.61
C THR A 496 -27.95 -31.36 -3.54
N ASP A 497 -28.89 -30.43 -3.73
CA ASP A 497 -29.19 -29.34 -2.81
C ASP A 497 -30.39 -29.71 -1.94
N ILE A 498 -30.27 -29.43 -0.65
CA ILE A 498 -31.23 -29.80 0.40
C ILE A 498 -31.60 -28.53 1.14
N SER A 499 -32.90 -28.29 1.30
CA SER A 499 -33.39 -27.19 2.12
C SER A 499 -33.56 -27.67 3.55
N GLY A 500 -32.76 -27.13 4.47
CA GLY A 500 -32.92 -27.26 5.91
C GLY A 500 -33.81 -26.17 6.51
N GLY A 501 -33.91 -26.13 7.83
CA GLY A 501 -34.67 -25.15 8.58
C GLY A 501 -34.04 -23.75 8.59
N MET A 502 -34.57 -22.90 9.46
CA MET A 502 -34.21 -21.49 9.54
C MET A 502 -33.14 -21.24 10.60
N VAL A 503 -32.13 -20.43 10.28
CA VAL A 503 -31.18 -19.87 11.25
C VAL A 503 -31.53 -18.42 11.56
N PHE A 504 -31.62 -18.07 12.85
CA PHE A 504 -31.86 -16.71 13.33
C PHE A 504 -30.54 -16.07 13.76
N MET A 505 -30.29 -14.81 13.38
CA MET A 505 -29.07 -14.09 13.72
C MET A 505 -29.23 -13.16 14.93
N PRO A 506 -28.69 -13.50 16.11
CA PRO A 506 -28.71 -12.64 17.29
C PRO A 506 -27.76 -11.45 17.13
N LEU A 507 -28.01 -10.38 17.89
CA LEU A 507 -27.13 -9.22 17.92
C LEU A 507 -25.77 -9.56 18.52
N ASN A 508 -24.69 -9.26 17.77
CA ASN A 508 -23.29 -9.38 18.21
C ASN A 508 -22.91 -10.73 18.82
N LYS A 509 -23.56 -11.82 18.39
CA LYS A 509 -23.24 -13.18 18.82
C LYS A 509 -23.18 -14.08 17.59
N PRO A 510 -22.19 -14.99 17.52
CA PRO A 510 -22.16 -15.99 16.48
C PRO A 510 -23.23 -17.05 16.73
N VAL A 511 -23.68 -17.68 15.66
CA VAL A 511 -24.55 -18.87 15.70
C VAL A 511 -23.79 -20.02 15.09
N LYS A 512 -23.72 -21.12 15.82
CA LYS A 512 -23.02 -22.32 15.38
C LYS A 512 -23.99 -23.17 14.56
N VAL A 513 -23.69 -23.37 13.28
CA VAL A 513 -24.48 -24.25 12.40
C VAL A 513 -23.64 -25.46 12.04
N SER A 514 -24.17 -26.65 12.30
CA SER A 514 -23.51 -27.91 11.98
C SER A 514 -24.45 -28.80 11.18
N VAL A 515 -23.95 -29.44 10.14
CA VAL A 515 -24.70 -30.34 9.27
C VAL A 515 -24.03 -31.70 9.30
N ASN A 516 -24.82 -32.77 9.30
CA ASN A 516 -24.33 -34.14 9.17
C ASN A 516 -25.16 -34.93 8.15
N VAL A 517 -24.52 -35.78 7.34
CA VAL A 517 -25.17 -36.69 6.38
C VAL A 517 -24.85 -38.15 6.70
N LEU A 518 -25.85 -39.03 6.56
CA LEU A 518 -25.77 -40.44 6.92
C LEU A 518 -26.51 -41.28 5.88
N PHE A 519 -26.00 -42.47 5.53
CA PHE A 519 -26.78 -43.42 4.74
C PHE A 519 -28.03 -43.89 5.49
N ALA A 520 -29.14 -44.07 4.77
CA ALA A 520 -30.35 -44.64 5.36
C ALA A 520 -30.14 -46.12 5.71
N GLY A 521 -30.83 -46.62 6.74
CA GLY A 521 -30.76 -48.03 7.15
C GLY A 521 -29.51 -48.44 7.92
N GLY A 522 -28.66 -47.49 8.35
CA GLY A 522 -27.50 -47.75 9.21
C GLY A 522 -26.27 -48.28 8.47
N LEU A 523 -26.25 -48.19 7.14
CA LEU A 523 -25.04 -48.47 6.36
C LEU A 523 -23.94 -47.49 6.78
N THR A 524 -22.72 -48.01 6.98
CA THR A 524 -21.59 -47.19 7.37
C THR A 524 -21.04 -46.46 6.14
N ASP A 525 -20.91 -45.14 6.27
CA ASP A 525 -20.09 -44.32 5.40
C ASP A 525 -18.63 -44.65 5.66
N GLN A 526 -17.89 -44.99 4.61
CA GLN A 526 -16.50 -45.41 4.76
C GLN A 526 -15.56 -44.20 4.97
N ASN A 527 -16.01 -42.99 4.65
CA ASN A 527 -15.32 -41.72 4.87
C ASN A 527 -16.06 -40.79 5.84
N TYR A 528 -16.46 -41.30 7.00
CA TYR A 528 -17.26 -40.57 7.99
C TYR A 528 -16.74 -39.17 8.39
N LYS A 529 -15.48 -38.83 8.10
CA LYS A 529 -14.87 -37.51 8.40
C LYS A 529 -15.48 -36.37 7.57
N ASN A 530 -15.92 -36.62 6.34
CA ASN A 530 -16.48 -35.59 5.45
C ASN A 530 -18.02 -35.50 5.53
N ASN A 531 -18.64 -36.40 6.30
CA ASN A 531 -20.08 -36.44 6.53
C ASN A 531 -20.60 -35.26 7.34
N SER A 532 -19.72 -34.43 7.91
CA SER A 532 -20.15 -33.28 8.70
C SER A 532 -19.39 -32.02 8.36
N MET A 533 -20.10 -30.90 8.37
CA MET A 533 -19.53 -29.56 8.24
C MET A 533 -20.10 -28.66 9.32
N GLU A 534 -19.27 -27.79 9.86
CA GLU A 534 -19.65 -26.85 10.90
C GLU A 534 -19.09 -25.46 10.57
N LYS A 535 -19.90 -24.42 10.77
CA LYS A 535 -19.46 -23.03 10.68
C LYS A 535 -20.12 -22.20 11.78
N SER A 536 -19.35 -21.27 12.34
CA SER A 536 -19.89 -20.18 13.14
C SER A 536 -20.26 -19.02 12.21
N LEU A 537 -21.55 -18.70 12.13
CA LEU A 537 -22.06 -17.59 11.35
C LEU A 537 -22.17 -16.35 12.24
N TRP A 538 -21.57 -15.25 11.81
CA TRP A 538 -21.72 -13.97 12.48
C TRP A 538 -22.72 -13.08 11.73
N PRO A 539 -23.53 -12.27 12.44
CA PRO A 539 -24.31 -11.25 11.79
C PRO A 539 -23.39 -10.22 11.10
N ALA A 540 -23.78 -9.77 9.92
CA ALA A 540 -23.16 -8.65 9.22
C ALA A 540 -23.45 -7.33 9.94
N PHE A 541 -22.66 -6.29 9.68
CA PHE A 541 -22.83 -5.01 10.34
C PHE A 541 -23.90 -4.14 9.68
N LYS A 542 -24.53 -3.31 10.51
CA LYS A 542 -25.42 -2.21 10.11
C LYS A 542 -25.30 -1.07 11.12
N ASP A 543 -25.84 0.07 10.76
CA ASP A 543 -25.98 1.25 11.62
C ASP A 543 -24.63 1.89 11.97
N THR A 544 -24.19 1.87 13.22
CA THR A 544 -23.00 2.62 13.68
C THR A 544 -22.10 1.77 14.57
N LEU A 545 -20.78 1.85 14.33
CA LEU A 545 -19.73 1.32 15.20
C LEU A 545 -18.85 2.47 15.67
N ILE A 546 -18.53 2.50 16.96
CA ILE A 546 -17.72 3.53 17.58
C ILE A 546 -16.29 3.02 17.73
N ILE A 547 -15.32 3.76 17.22
CA ILE A 547 -13.89 3.48 17.43
C ILE A 547 -13.38 4.47 18.48
N ASP A 548 -12.84 3.93 19.56
CA ASP A 548 -12.38 4.71 20.70
C ASP A 548 -11.15 4.04 21.33
N LYS A 549 -9.98 4.62 21.07
CA LYS A 549 -8.69 4.17 21.63
C LYS A 549 -8.65 4.11 23.17
N GLN A 550 -9.60 4.74 23.86
CA GLN A 550 -9.72 4.68 25.32
C GLN A 550 -10.61 3.52 25.82
N GLY A 551 -11.10 2.65 24.92
CA GLY A 551 -11.84 1.44 25.27
C GLY A 551 -13.32 1.65 25.59
N LYS A 552 -13.89 2.83 25.28
CA LYS A 552 -15.33 3.09 25.47
C LYS A 552 -16.14 3.02 24.16
N GLY A 553 -15.60 2.35 23.15
CA GLY A 553 -16.22 2.11 21.84
C GLY A 553 -16.39 0.63 21.56
N ASN A 554 -16.83 0.29 20.35
CA ASN A 554 -16.88 -1.08 19.85
C ASN A 554 -15.48 -1.63 19.55
N TYR A 555 -14.55 -0.77 19.13
CA TYR A 555 -13.17 -1.12 18.77
C TYR A 555 -12.16 -0.14 19.38
N LEU A 556 -10.93 -0.61 19.62
CA LEU A 556 -9.82 0.22 20.09
C LEU A 556 -9.12 0.92 18.92
N SER A 557 -9.12 0.31 17.74
CA SER A 557 -8.40 0.79 16.56
C SER A 557 -9.26 0.77 15.30
N ILE A 558 -8.83 1.48 14.26
CA ILE A 558 -9.51 1.48 12.96
C ILE A 558 -9.23 0.16 12.22
N GLY A 559 -8.00 -0.36 12.33
CA GLY A 559 -7.60 -1.64 11.78
C GLY A 559 -8.44 -2.81 12.30
N GLU A 560 -8.73 -2.87 13.61
CA GLU A 560 -9.63 -3.89 14.19
C GLU A 560 -11.03 -3.85 13.57
N ALA A 561 -11.62 -2.66 13.45
CA ALA A 561 -12.92 -2.48 12.81
C ALA A 561 -12.88 -2.91 11.34
N PHE A 562 -11.79 -2.59 10.61
CA PHE A 562 -11.60 -2.97 9.22
C PHE A 562 -11.48 -4.50 9.05
N SER A 563 -10.75 -5.20 9.91
CA SER A 563 -10.67 -6.66 9.88
C SER A 563 -12.03 -7.32 10.09
N ASP A 564 -12.83 -6.78 11.01
CA ASP A 564 -14.16 -7.28 11.31
C ASP A 564 -15.15 -7.06 10.15
N ILE A 565 -15.22 -5.85 9.59
CA ILE A 565 -16.16 -5.58 8.49
C ILE A 565 -15.76 -6.31 7.20
N GLN A 566 -14.47 -6.54 6.94
CA GLN A 566 -14.01 -7.31 5.78
C GLN A 566 -14.33 -8.81 5.93
N SER A 567 -14.34 -9.34 7.16
CA SER A 567 -14.67 -10.76 7.42
C SER A 567 -16.18 -11.01 7.52
N ARG A 568 -16.94 -10.09 8.13
CA ARG A 568 -18.38 -10.27 8.40
C ARG A 568 -19.30 -9.54 7.44
N GLY A 569 -18.79 -8.59 6.68
CA GLY A 569 -19.56 -7.78 5.73
C GLY A 569 -20.54 -6.80 6.36
N ILE A 570 -21.28 -6.10 5.50
CA ILE A 570 -22.35 -5.19 5.88
C ILE A 570 -23.67 -5.62 5.23
N CYS A 571 -24.77 -5.50 5.97
CA CYS A 571 -26.09 -5.80 5.45
C CYS A 571 -26.91 -4.53 5.15
N ASN A 572 -26.53 -3.38 5.70
CA ASN A 572 -27.09 -2.05 5.40
C ASN A 572 -25.96 -1.00 5.41
N ASN A 573 -26.27 0.29 5.26
CA ASN A 573 -25.31 1.37 5.50
C ASN A 573 -24.63 1.21 6.85
N LEU A 574 -23.32 1.44 6.88
CA LEU A 574 -22.51 1.37 8.08
C LEU A 574 -21.75 2.68 8.29
N THR A 575 -21.76 3.19 9.52
CA THR A 575 -20.96 4.34 9.94
C THR A 575 -19.93 3.91 10.96
N LEU A 576 -18.66 4.15 10.69
CA LEU A 576 -17.56 4.07 11.65
C LEU A 576 -17.34 5.47 12.23
N LEU A 577 -17.69 5.66 13.49
CA LEU A 577 -17.57 6.92 14.21
C LEU A 577 -16.31 6.90 15.07
N ILE A 578 -15.29 7.67 14.67
CA ILE A 578 -13.98 7.68 15.31
C ILE A 578 -13.92 8.82 16.32
N LYS A 579 -13.71 8.49 17.60
CA LYS A 579 -13.54 9.49 18.66
C LYS A 579 -12.16 10.16 18.60
N PRO A 580 -12.01 11.37 19.19
CA PRO A 580 -10.74 12.08 19.23
C PRO A 580 -9.57 11.21 19.73
N GLY A 581 -8.46 11.27 19.00
CA GLY A 581 -7.27 10.48 19.25
C GLY A 581 -6.29 10.48 18.07
N VAL A 582 -5.05 10.12 18.39
CA VAL A 582 -4.03 9.74 17.41
C VAL A 582 -4.03 8.21 17.25
N TYR A 583 -4.24 7.76 16.02
CA TYR A 583 -4.28 6.37 15.57
C TYR A 583 -3.07 6.16 14.64
N THR A 584 -2.08 5.38 15.10
CA THR A 584 -0.85 5.11 14.35
C THR A 584 -0.96 3.75 13.69
N GLU A 585 -1.51 3.71 12.49
CA GLU A 585 -1.95 2.47 11.83
C GLU A 585 -1.74 2.59 10.32
N GLN A 586 -1.27 1.51 9.68
CA GLN A 586 -1.33 1.36 8.23
C GLN A 586 -2.61 0.62 7.87
N LEU A 587 -3.51 1.27 7.15
CA LEU A 587 -4.86 0.79 6.90
C LEU A 587 -5.05 0.28 5.48
N ASN A 588 -5.81 -0.81 5.32
CA ASN A 588 -6.15 -1.36 4.02
C ASN A 588 -7.61 -1.84 3.98
N LEU A 589 -8.35 -1.49 2.92
CA LEU A 589 -9.69 -1.99 2.65
C LEU A 589 -9.78 -2.48 1.20
N ASP A 590 -9.72 -3.79 0.98
CA ASP A 590 -9.75 -4.36 -0.37
C ASP A 590 -11.16 -4.76 -0.81
N SER A 591 -11.95 -5.38 0.09
CA SER A 591 -13.32 -5.79 -0.21
C SER A 591 -14.15 -5.91 1.06
N ILE A 592 -15.41 -5.50 1.01
CA ILE A 592 -16.36 -5.67 2.12
C ILE A 592 -17.57 -6.44 1.58
N PRO A 593 -17.80 -7.68 2.05
CA PRO A 593 -18.97 -8.44 1.65
C PRO A 593 -20.25 -7.62 1.89
N GLY A 594 -21.12 -7.56 0.89
CA GLY A 594 -22.39 -6.83 0.99
C GLY A 594 -22.30 -5.31 0.80
N LEU A 595 -21.12 -4.74 0.56
CA LEU A 595 -20.96 -3.33 0.17
C LEU A 595 -21.10 -3.16 -1.35
N TYR A 596 -22.26 -2.66 -1.77
CA TYR A 596 -22.57 -2.32 -3.16
C TYR A 596 -23.64 -1.24 -3.17
N TYR A 597 -23.73 -0.46 -4.26
CA TYR A 597 -24.71 0.63 -4.35
C TYR A 597 -26.16 0.07 -4.20
N PRO A 598 -27.01 0.68 -3.36
CA PRO A 598 -26.86 1.98 -2.69
C PRO A 598 -26.26 1.95 -1.27
N LYS A 599 -25.81 0.78 -0.78
CA LYS A 599 -25.20 0.67 0.55
C LYS A 599 -23.85 1.38 0.59
N LYS A 600 -23.59 2.10 1.67
CA LYS A 600 -22.38 2.91 1.87
C LYS A 600 -21.69 2.58 3.18
N LEU A 601 -20.36 2.65 3.15
CA LEU A 601 -19.53 2.79 4.33
C LEU A 601 -19.23 4.28 4.54
N ASN A 602 -19.53 4.80 5.73
CA ASN A 602 -19.15 6.16 6.14
C ASN A 602 -18.12 6.07 7.25
N ILE A 603 -17.00 6.78 7.12
CA ILE A 603 -15.97 6.89 8.15
C ILE A 603 -15.95 8.35 8.58
N ILE A 604 -16.30 8.61 9.83
CA ILE A 604 -16.53 9.96 10.33
C ILE A 604 -15.69 10.17 11.60
N GLY A 605 -14.76 11.12 11.55
CA GLY A 605 -14.07 11.61 12.74
C GLY A 605 -14.96 12.58 13.53
N LEU A 606 -15.07 12.38 14.85
CA LEU A 606 -15.69 13.33 15.75
C LEU A 606 -14.70 14.47 16.03
N LYS A 607 -14.92 15.63 15.39
CA LYS A 607 -14.13 16.84 15.62
C LYS A 607 -14.66 17.64 16.81
N SER A 608 -13.78 17.96 17.76
CA SER A 608 -13.96 19.07 18.72
C SER A 608 -13.08 20.29 18.38
N ASN A 609 -12.03 20.08 17.59
CA ASN A 609 -11.13 21.08 17.01
C ASN A 609 -10.48 20.51 15.72
N GLN A 610 -9.59 21.27 15.11
CA GLN A 610 -8.95 20.88 13.85
C GLN A 610 -8.14 19.58 13.94
N ASP A 611 -7.56 19.24 15.11
CA ASP A 611 -6.61 18.12 15.29
C ASP A 611 -7.20 16.92 16.06
N SER A 612 -8.53 16.84 16.17
CA SER A 612 -9.18 15.88 17.07
C SER A 612 -8.94 14.42 16.69
N VAL A 613 -9.04 14.05 15.40
CA VAL A 613 -8.85 12.68 14.92
C VAL A 613 -7.70 12.66 13.92
N VAL A 614 -6.60 12.00 14.29
CA VAL A 614 -5.38 11.90 13.48
C VAL A 614 -5.11 10.44 13.16
N VAL A 615 -4.99 10.11 11.88
CA VAL A 615 -4.53 8.81 11.38
C VAL A 615 -3.17 9.00 10.76
N ARG A 616 -2.15 8.28 11.23
CA ARG A 616 -0.77 8.48 10.78
C ARG A 616 -0.01 7.18 10.63
N PHE A 617 0.93 7.14 9.70
CA PHE A 617 1.84 6.02 9.55
C PHE A 617 3.16 6.44 8.88
N GLY A 618 4.26 5.83 9.31
CA GLY A 618 5.59 6.07 8.76
C GLY A 618 6.03 4.96 7.81
N ALA A 619 5.58 5.00 6.55
CA ALA A 619 5.91 3.96 5.58
C ALA A 619 7.41 3.95 5.20
N VAL A 620 8.00 2.76 5.17
CA VAL A 620 9.43 2.54 4.85
C VAL A 620 9.65 1.54 3.71
N ASN A 621 8.60 0.88 3.23
CA ASN A 621 8.66 -0.15 2.19
C ASN A 621 7.89 0.30 0.93
N TRP A 622 8.48 0.09 -0.25
CA TRP A 622 7.88 0.50 -1.52
C TRP A 622 6.53 -0.17 -1.83
N TYR A 623 6.33 -1.42 -1.40
CA TYR A 623 5.10 -2.19 -1.65
C TYR A 623 3.95 -1.85 -0.68
N ALA A 624 4.26 -1.13 0.39
CA ALA A 624 3.32 -0.65 1.40
C ALA A 624 3.69 0.79 1.80
N ASN A 625 3.71 1.68 0.80
CA ASN A 625 4.20 3.05 0.87
C ASN A 625 3.14 4.08 1.30
N TYR A 626 1.98 3.63 1.81
CA TYR A 626 0.79 4.44 2.10
C TYR A 626 0.43 4.48 3.60
N VAL A 627 -0.43 5.43 3.99
CA VAL A 627 -1.13 5.42 5.30
C VAL A 627 -2.43 4.62 5.20
N PHE A 628 -3.25 4.86 4.17
CA PHE A 628 -4.50 4.15 3.93
C PHE A 628 -4.67 3.79 2.43
N ARG A 629 -4.70 2.49 2.12
CA ARG A 629 -5.06 1.96 0.81
C ARG A 629 -6.55 1.62 0.74
N ILE A 630 -7.21 2.05 -0.33
CA ILE A 630 -8.63 1.87 -0.60
C ILE A 630 -8.79 1.11 -1.91
N GLY A 631 -9.40 -0.07 -1.86
CA GLY A 631 -9.75 -0.94 -2.98
C GLY A 631 -11.25 -1.16 -3.17
N ILE A 632 -12.08 -0.39 -2.45
CA ILE A 632 -13.54 -0.54 -2.40
C ILE A 632 -14.28 0.64 -3.01
N SER A 633 -15.55 0.40 -3.40
CA SER A 633 -16.49 1.43 -3.85
C SER A 633 -17.54 1.77 -2.77
N ASN A 634 -18.26 2.89 -2.95
CA ASN A 634 -19.35 3.37 -2.06
C ASN A 634 -18.89 3.72 -0.65
N LEU A 635 -17.83 4.53 -0.56
CA LEU A 635 -17.20 4.95 0.69
C LEU A 635 -17.24 6.48 0.81
N SER A 636 -17.58 6.98 2.01
CA SER A 636 -17.32 8.37 2.38
C SER A 636 -16.38 8.46 3.58
N ILE A 637 -15.41 9.36 3.52
CA ILE A 637 -14.46 9.66 4.59
C ILE A 637 -14.58 11.13 4.93
N GLN A 638 -14.81 11.43 6.20
CA GLN A 638 -15.12 12.78 6.64
C GLN A 638 -14.44 13.12 7.97
N ASN A 639 -13.97 14.37 8.08
CA ASN A 639 -13.46 14.94 9.33
C ASN A 639 -12.25 14.22 9.95
N ILE A 640 -11.33 13.70 9.14
CA ILE A 640 -10.09 13.06 9.61
C ILE A 640 -8.87 13.83 9.13
N ASN A 641 -7.84 13.90 9.97
CA ASN A 641 -6.51 14.36 9.57
C ASN A 641 -5.62 13.15 9.31
N PHE A 642 -4.99 13.12 8.15
CA PHE A 642 -4.05 12.09 7.78
C PHE A 642 -2.64 12.64 7.68
N ILE A 643 -1.66 11.88 8.18
CA ILE A 643 -0.24 12.28 8.19
C ILE A 643 0.64 11.12 7.72
N ALA A 644 1.52 11.37 6.74
CA ALA A 644 2.58 10.43 6.35
C ALA A 644 3.90 10.80 7.06
N ASP A 645 4.33 9.95 8.00
CA ASP A 645 5.52 10.18 8.83
C ASP A 645 6.82 9.60 8.26
N GLY A 646 6.74 8.88 7.14
CA GLY A 646 7.83 8.09 6.61
C GLY A 646 8.80 8.95 5.80
N ASN A 647 10.08 9.00 6.18
CA ASN A 647 11.10 9.82 5.49
C ASN A 647 11.44 9.36 4.05
N VAL A 648 10.94 8.19 3.65
CA VAL A 648 11.21 7.58 2.33
C VAL A 648 9.97 7.61 1.43
N TYR A 649 8.78 7.44 2.03
CA TYR A 649 7.51 7.36 1.34
C TYR A 649 6.49 8.26 2.04
N GLY A 650 5.88 9.17 1.28
CA GLY A 650 4.96 10.18 1.78
C GLY A 650 3.52 10.02 1.31
N LYS A 651 3.15 8.87 0.72
CA LYS A 651 1.80 8.65 0.22
C LYS A 651 0.83 8.49 1.38
N ILE A 652 -0.28 9.22 1.36
CA ILE A 652 -1.29 9.13 2.42
C ILE A 652 -2.41 8.18 1.99
N ILE A 653 -3.15 8.53 0.95
CA ILE A 653 -4.21 7.70 0.38
C ILE A 653 -3.71 7.06 -0.91
N GLU A 654 -3.80 5.74 -0.99
CA GLU A 654 -3.63 4.99 -2.24
C GLU A 654 -4.98 4.46 -2.71
N LEU A 655 -5.42 4.88 -3.90
CA LEU A 655 -6.55 4.26 -4.58
C LEU A 655 -6.05 3.07 -5.40
N SER A 656 -6.61 1.90 -5.13
CA SER A 656 -6.27 0.62 -5.77
C SER A 656 -7.52 0.01 -6.39
N GLY A 657 -7.39 -0.79 -7.45
CA GLY A 657 -8.53 -1.39 -8.16
C GLY A 657 -9.50 -0.36 -8.79
N THR A 658 -10.63 -0.82 -9.34
CA THR A 658 -11.65 0.09 -9.90
C THR A 658 -12.59 0.59 -8.81
N ASN A 659 -12.63 1.91 -8.60
CA ASN A 659 -13.41 2.54 -7.53
C ASN A 659 -14.61 3.35 -8.06
N ALA A 660 -15.75 3.25 -7.41
CA ALA A 660 -16.93 4.04 -7.72
C ALA A 660 -17.51 4.70 -6.45
N ASN A 661 -18.03 5.92 -6.60
CA ASN A 661 -18.74 6.65 -5.55
C ASN A 661 -17.90 6.86 -4.28
N LEU A 662 -16.69 7.42 -4.42
CA LEU A 662 -15.83 7.81 -3.30
C LEU A 662 -16.02 9.28 -2.95
N ILE A 663 -16.18 9.58 -1.66
CA ILE A 663 -16.35 10.96 -1.18
C ILE A 663 -15.34 11.24 -0.07
N PHE A 664 -14.46 12.21 -0.29
CA PHE A 664 -13.59 12.80 0.72
C PHE A 664 -14.12 14.20 1.04
N ASP A 665 -14.60 14.39 2.27
CA ASP A 665 -15.19 15.66 2.71
C ASP A 665 -14.56 16.18 4.01
N SER A 666 -14.10 17.43 4.01
CA SER A 666 -13.67 18.11 5.24
C SER A 666 -12.50 17.41 5.96
N ASN A 667 -11.63 16.73 5.22
CA ASN A 667 -10.41 16.09 5.73
C ASN A 667 -9.19 16.99 5.56
N ALA A 668 -8.12 16.70 6.30
CA ALA A 668 -6.81 17.33 6.09
C ALA A 668 -5.75 16.26 5.80
N PHE A 669 -4.86 16.56 4.87
CA PHE A 669 -3.78 15.68 4.43
C PHE A 669 -2.46 16.44 4.55
N TYR A 670 -1.59 15.95 5.44
CA TYR A 670 -0.29 16.57 5.72
C TYR A 670 0.84 15.66 5.23
N GLY A 671 1.46 16.05 4.12
CA GLY A 671 2.60 15.34 3.56
C GLY A 671 3.93 15.82 4.08
N GLN A 672 4.98 15.26 3.50
CA GLN A 672 6.34 15.68 3.77
C GLN A 672 6.76 16.84 2.87
N LYS A 673 7.58 17.75 3.40
CA LYS A 673 8.25 18.77 2.58
C LYS A 673 9.32 18.11 1.72
N VAL A 674 9.13 18.16 0.40
CA VAL A 674 10.02 17.52 -0.57
C VAL A 674 10.43 18.49 -1.66
N THR A 675 11.51 18.13 -2.37
CA THR A 675 12.04 18.87 -3.52
C THR A 675 12.11 17.99 -4.78
N ASN A 676 11.20 17.02 -4.92
CA ASN A 676 11.11 16.13 -6.08
C ASN A 676 9.64 15.88 -6.48
N THR A 677 9.43 15.39 -7.71
CA THR A 677 8.12 15.05 -8.28
C THR A 677 7.80 13.56 -8.19
N SER A 678 8.37 12.84 -7.24
CA SER A 678 8.07 11.41 -7.13
C SER A 678 6.62 11.22 -6.68
N THR A 679 5.86 10.36 -7.37
CA THR A 679 4.49 9.99 -6.99
C THR A 679 4.42 9.28 -5.63
N GLU A 680 5.57 8.82 -5.12
CA GLU A 680 5.76 8.26 -3.79
C GLU A 680 5.47 9.24 -2.65
N PHE A 681 5.44 10.55 -2.93
CA PHE A 681 5.11 11.62 -1.98
C PHE A 681 3.80 12.35 -2.33
N ALA A 682 2.95 11.76 -3.17
CA ALA A 682 1.62 12.30 -3.47
C ALA A 682 0.66 12.04 -2.30
N LEU A 683 -0.07 13.04 -1.83
CA LEU A 683 -0.97 12.86 -0.67
C LEU A 683 -2.10 11.90 -1.02
N ILE A 684 -2.76 12.10 -2.14
CA ILE A 684 -3.68 11.12 -2.72
C ILE A 684 -3.12 10.67 -4.06
N SER A 685 -2.97 9.37 -4.23
CA SER A 685 -2.39 8.77 -5.43
C SER A 685 -3.27 7.66 -5.99
N MET A 686 -3.40 7.67 -7.32
CA MET A 686 -3.97 6.59 -8.11
C MET A 686 -3.07 6.37 -9.33
N SER A 687 -2.52 5.17 -9.47
CA SER A 687 -1.60 4.82 -10.57
C SER A 687 -1.70 3.34 -10.93
N GLY A 688 -1.87 3.01 -12.21
CA GLY A 688 -1.73 1.64 -12.73
C GLY A 688 -2.64 1.30 -13.90
N ASP A 689 -2.48 0.08 -14.42
CA ASP A 689 -3.18 -0.42 -15.59
C ASP A 689 -4.51 -1.06 -15.15
N ASN A 690 -5.66 -0.44 -15.47
CA ASN A 690 -7.06 -0.91 -15.28
C ASN A 690 -7.95 -0.11 -14.30
N PHE A 691 -7.66 1.17 -14.04
CA PHE A 691 -8.61 2.06 -13.36
C PHE A 691 -9.71 2.55 -14.32
N ARG A 692 -10.97 2.41 -13.91
CA ARG A 692 -12.16 2.97 -14.56
C ARG A 692 -13.04 3.62 -13.51
N ASP A 693 -12.41 4.47 -12.73
CA ASP A 693 -13.00 5.05 -11.54
C ASP A 693 -14.12 6.01 -11.93
N THR A 694 -15.20 5.99 -11.15
CA THR A 694 -16.37 6.82 -11.42
C THR A 694 -16.87 7.53 -10.17
N ASN A 695 -17.32 8.78 -10.33
CA ASN A 695 -17.93 9.56 -9.25
C ASN A 695 -16.99 9.71 -8.04
N LEU A 696 -15.79 10.25 -8.27
CA LEU A 696 -14.87 10.64 -7.20
C LEU A 696 -15.16 12.09 -6.80
N VAL A 697 -15.36 12.34 -5.50
CA VAL A 697 -15.67 13.66 -4.96
C VAL A 697 -14.65 14.02 -3.89
N PHE A 698 -13.91 15.09 -4.14
CA PHE A 698 -13.03 15.73 -3.16
C PHE A 698 -13.60 17.11 -2.88
N ARG A 699 -14.12 17.32 -1.66
CA ARG A 699 -14.65 18.63 -1.27
C ARG A 699 -14.25 19.09 0.12
N ASN A 700 -14.08 20.39 0.29
CA ASN A 700 -13.75 21.02 1.57
C ASN A 700 -12.48 20.47 2.24
N ASN A 701 -11.57 19.83 1.49
CA ASN A 701 -10.37 19.22 2.06
C ASN A 701 -9.19 20.20 2.05
N TYR A 702 -8.25 19.98 2.96
CA TYR A 702 -7.00 20.72 3.06
C TYR A 702 -5.80 19.82 2.73
N PHE A 703 -4.93 20.25 1.82
CA PHE A 703 -3.75 19.51 1.36
C PHE A 703 -2.49 20.36 1.58
N SER A 704 -1.60 19.91 2.47
CA SER A 704 -0.34 20.60 2.76
C SER A 704 0.87 19.74 2.42
N ASP A 705 1.86 20.38 1.78
CA ASP A 705 3.14 19.77 1.42
C ASP A 705 2.98 18.53 0.50
N GLY A 706 4.02 17.70 0.37
CA GLY A 706 4.07 16.59 -0.58
C GLY A 706 4.53 16.97 -1.98
N SER A 707 4.74 15.98 -2.85
CA SER A 707 5.05 16.23 -4.27
C SER A 707 3.80 16.56 -5.07
N TYR A 708 2.66 15.93 -4.75
CA TYR A 708 1.36 16.20 -5.34
C TYR A 708 0.31 16.27 -4.24
N GLY A 709 -0.65 17.20 -4.37
CA GLY A 709 -1.81 17.23 -3.48
C GLY A 709 -2.72 16.07 -3.84
N ILE A 710 -3.11 16.02 -5.11
CA ILE A 710 -3.81 14.88 -5.70
C ILE A 710 -3.14 14.51 -7.03
N TYR A 711 -2.76 13.23 -7.17
CA TYR A 711 -2.26 12.63 -8.39
C TYR A 711 -3.20 11.49 -8.83
N LEU A 712 -4.00 11.73 -9.88
CA LEU A 712 -4.87 10.71 -10.46
C LEU A 712 -4.46 10.39 -11.90
N ALA A 713 -3.93 9.19 -12.13
CA ALA A 713 -3.55 8.72 -13.45
C ALA A 713 -4.39 7.50 -13.87
N GLY A 714 -5.26 7.70 -14.86
CA GLY A 714 -5.99 6.63 -15.53
C GLY A 714 -5.13 5.80 -16.48
N LYS A 715 -5.77 4.84 -17.15
CA LYS A 715 -5.09 3.90 -18.04
C LYS A 715 -4.71 4.51 -19.39
N ASP A 716 -5.71 4.96 -20.16
CA ASP A 716 -5.53 5.40 -21.54
C ASP A 716 -6.68 6.31 -22.00
N ASN A 717 -6.53 6.89 -23.19
CA ASN A 717 -7.49 7.84 -23.79
C ASN A 717 -8.72 7.18 -24.45
N ILE A 718 -8.97 5.88 -24.20
CA ILE A 718 -10.18 5.15 -24.59
C ILE A 718 -10.94 4.57 -23.38
N SER A 719 -10.26 4.41 -22.24
CA SER A 719 -10.78 3.91 -20.96
C SER A 719 -10.70 5.00 -19.88
N TYR A 720 -11.42 6.10 -20.12
CA TYR A 720 -11.45 7.23 -19.19
C TYR A 720 -12.01 6.86 -17.82
N ASN A 721 -11.39 7.39 -16.77
CA ASN A 721 -12.09 7.62 -15.51
C ASN A 721 -13.12 8.72 -15.73
N ASN A 722 -14.25 8.66 -15.03
CA ASN A 722 -15.39 9.51 -15.37
C ASN A 722 -16.01 10.19 -14.14
N ASN A 723 -16.49 11.42 -14.33
CA ASN A 723 -17.20 12.20 -13.32
C ASN A 723 -16.37 12.37 -12.03
N CYS A 724 -15.45 13.33 -12.01
CA CYS A 724 -14.73 13.70 -10.79
C CYS A 724 -14.95 15.17 -10.45
N LEU A 725 -15.21 15.43 -9.17
CA LEU A 725 -15.49 16.74 -8.62
C LEU A 725 -14.41 17.13 -7.62
N PHE A 726 -13.76 18.27 -7.86
CA PHE A 726 -12.85 18.94 -6.94
C PHE A 726 -13.48 20.28 -6.55
N PHE A 727 -14.10 20.34 -5.37
CA PHE A 727 -14.89 21.49 -4.95
C PHE A 727 -14.40 22.08 -3.63
N ASN A 728 -14.05 23.37 -3.61
CA ASN A 728 -13.70 24.08 -2.37
C ASN A 728 -12.57 23.40 -1.56
N ASN A 729 -11.56 22.85 -2.25
CA ASN A 729 -10.37 22.33 -1.58
C ASN A 729 -9.27 23.39 -1.53
N ILE A 730 -8.38 23.27 -0.55
CA ILE A 730 -7.23 24.15 -0.37
C ILE A 730 -5.95 23.34 -0.56
N PHE A 731 -5.09 23.76 -1.47
CA PHE A 731 -3.79 23.15 -1.76
C PHE A 731 -2.68 24.15 -1.44
N THR A 732 -1.74 23.73 -0.59
CA THR A 732 -0.64 24.57 -0.12
C THR A 732 0.68 23.80 -0.19
N ASN A 733 1.67 24.38 -0.86
CA ASN A 733 3.09 23.96 -0.84
C ASN A 733 3.42 22.57 -1.43
N GLN A 734 2.63 22.08 -2.38
CA GLN A 734 3.04 20.93 -3.17
C GLN A 734 4.25 21.28 -4.06
N TYR A 735 5.22 20.38 -4.20
CA TYR A 735 6.42 20.63 -5.00
C TYR A 735 6.22 20.43 -6.51
N GLY A 736 5.43 19.43 -6.90
CA GLY A 736 5.14 19.08 -8.29
C GLY A 736 3.90 19.77 -8.83
N TYR A 737 2.73 19.41 -8.28
CA TYR A 737 1.44 19.94 -8.73
C TYR A 737 0.43 19.98 -7.59
N GLY A 738 -0.48 20.95 -7.60
CA GLY A 738 -1.62 20.95 -6.68
C GLY A 738 -2.56 19.79 -7.01
N LEU A 739 -3.09 19.82 -8.24
CA LEU A 739 -3.99 18.81 -8.79
C LEU A 739 -3.47 18.31 -10.14
N TYR A 740 -3.26 16.99 -10.27
CA TYR A 740 -2.89 16.30 -11.50
C TYR A 740 -3.94 15.26 -11.88
N CYS A 741 -4.49 15.36 -13.09
CA CYS A 741 -5.43 14.39 -13.66
C CYS A 741 -4.98 13.93 -15.06
N LEU A 742 -4.86 12.62 -15.28
CA LEU A 742 -4.52 12.01 -16.56
C LEU A 742 -5.59 10.99 -16.98
N TYR A 743 -6.09 11.10 -18.22
CA TYR A 743 -7.12 10.23 -18.80
C TYR A 743 -8.46 10.25 -18.04
N PHE A 744 -8.98 11.46 -17.77
CA PHE A 744 -10.30 11.67 -17.17
C PHE A 744 -11.31 12.26 -18.15
N ARG A 745 -12.59 12.02 -17.89
CA ARG A 745 -13.72 12.65 -18.56
C ARG A 745 -14.68 13.28 -17.56
N ASN A 746 -15.37 14.34 -17.96
CA ASN A 746 -16.42 15.00 -17.17
C ASN A 746 -15.91 15.56 -15.83
N LEU A 747 -14.74 16.20 -15.84
CA LEU A 747 -14.16 16.85 -14.67
C LEU A 747 -14.89 18.15 -14.31
N ASP A 748 -15.15 18.36 -13.02
CA ASP A 748 -15.54 19.65 -12.43
C ASP A 748 -14.47 20.08 -11.43
N ILE A 749 -13.81 21.22 -11.67
CA ILE A 749 -12.78 21.76 -10.80
C ILE A 749 -13.20 23.17 -10.40
N GLN A 750 -13.81 23.31 -9.22
CA GLN A 750 -14.49 24.54 -8.82
C GLN A 750 -14.14 25.03 -7.42
N GLN A 751 -14.04 26.35 -7.26
CA GLN A 751 -13.87 27.02 -5.96
C GLN A 751 -12.61 26.58 -5.18
N ASN A 752 -11.63 25.97 -5.82
CA ASN A 752 -10.41 25.55 -5.12
C ASN A 752 -9.46 26.74 -4.93
N ILE A 753 -8.75 26.72 -3.81
CA ILE A 753 -7.67 27.68 -3.51
C ILE A 753 -6.35 26.94 -3.64
N ILE A 754 -5.45 27.44 -4.49
CA ILE A 754 -4.13 26.84 -4.70
C ILE A 754 -3.06 27.89 -4.49
N ASN A 755 -2.14 27.64 -3.57
CA ASN A 755 -1.00 28.52 -3.32
C ASN A 755 0.28 27.72 -3.11
N ASN A 756 1.42 28.35 -3.39
CA ASN A 756 2.70 27.74 -3.12
C ASN A 756 3.75 28.75 -2.63
N ASN A 757 4.62 28.28 -1.75
CA ASN A 757 5.82 28.98 -1.27
C ASN A 757 7.08 28.14 -1.49
N VAL A 758 7.04 27.22 -2.46
CA VAL A 758 8.15 26.33 -2.82
C VAL A 758 8.82 26.83 -4.10
N SER A 759 10.12 26.60 -4.23
CA SER A 759 10.88 26.93 -5.45
C SER A 759 10.85 25.74 -6.42
N ALA A 760 9.85 25.70 -7.29
CA ALA A 760 9.66 24.66 -8.31
C ALA A 760 9.29 25.30 -9.65
N SER A 761 10.18 25.21 -10.64
CA SER A 761 10.07 25.93 -11.91
C SER A 761 9.00 25.39 -12.87
N TYR A 762 8.70 24.09 -12.80
CA TYR A 762 7.71 23.40 -13.65
C TYR A 762 6.34 23.22 -12.96
N TYR A 763 6.16 23.78 -11.76
CA TYR A 763 4.93 23.57 -10.99
C TYR A 763 3.71 24.11 -11.73
N ALA A 764 2.61 23.35 -11.71
CA ALA A 764 1.30 23.87 -12.08
C ALA A 764 0.24 23.66 -10.99
N GLY A 765 -0.63 24.65 -10.82
CA GLY A 765 -1.72 24.56 -9.85
C GLY A 765 -2.72 23.47 -10.22
N ILE A 766 -3.28 23.57 -11.42
CA ILE A 766 -4.13 22.55 -12.04
C ILE A 766 -3.44 22.05 -13.30
N TYR A 767 -3.21 20.74 -13.39
CA TYR A 767 -2.62 20.08 -14.55
C TYR A 767 -3.52 18.94 -15.03
N THR A 768 -3.93 18.99 -16.30
CA THR A 768 -4.68 17.89 -16.92
C THR A 768 -3.99 17.41 -18.19
N TYR A 769 -3.93 16.10 -18.36
CA TYR A 769 -3.31 15.49 -19.52
C TYR A 769 -4.21 14.43 -20.14
N TYR A 770 -4.52 14.58 -21.44
CA TYR A 770 -5.48 13.74 -22.15
C TYR A 770 -6.83 13.62 -21.42
N CYS A 771 -7.35 14.72 -20.89
CA CYS A 771 -8.66 14.76 -20.24
C CYS A 771 -9.71 15.29 -21.22
N SER A 772 -10.77 14.54 -21.46
CA SER A 772 -11.84 14.93 -22.41
C SER A 772 -13.05 15.51 -21.69
N ASN A 773 -13.78 16.44 -22.33
CA ASN A 773 -14.99 17.03 -21.78
C ASN A 773 -14.85 17.51 -20.32
N ILE A 774 -13.86 18.35 -20.05
CA ILE A 774 -13.76 19.04 -18.75
C ILE A 774 -14.98 19.96 -18.67
N ARG A 775 -15.96 19.64 -17.81
CA ARG A 775 -17.24 20.37 -17.79
C ARG A 775 -17.02 21.81 -17.36
N GLN A 776 -16.30 22.00 -16.26
CA GLN A 776 -15.97 23.34 -15.78
C GLN A 776 -14.66 23.40 -15.00
N ILE A 777 -13.86 24.43 -15.26
CA ILE A 777 -12.81 24.93 -14.36
C ILE A 777 -13.23 26.34 -13.93
N GLY A 778 -13.87 26.42 -12.76
CA GLY A 778 -14.68 27.57 -12.36
C GLY A 778 -14.32 28.15 -10.99
N ARG A 779 -14.21 29.48 -10.84
CA ARG A 779 -14.08 30.12 -9.52
C ARG A 779 -12.86 29.70 -8.69
N ASN A 780 -11.83 29.15 -9.32
CA ASN A 780 -10.61 28.80 -8.60
C ASN A 780 -9.80 30.08 -8.34
N ARG A 781 -9.14 30.11 -7.18
CA ARG A 781 -8.23 31.19 -6.76
C ARG A 781 -6.82 30.60 -6.68
N ILE A 782 -5.96 30.94 -7.64
CA ILE A 782 -4.62 30.35 -7.81
C ILE A 782 -3.58 31.46 -7.68
N PHE A 783 -2.73 31.38 -6.66
CA PHE A 783 -1.69 32.38 -6.37
C PHE A 783 -0.35 31.69 -6.25
N LEU A 784 0.48 31.78 -7.30
CA LEU A 784 1.73 31.04 -7.37
C LEU A 784 2.94 31.97 -7.36
N ASN A 785 3.88 31.69 -6.45
CA ASN A 785 5.12 32.45 -6.26
C ASN A 785 6.28 31.88 -7.10
N SER A 786 6.07 30.67 -7.62
CA SER A 786 6.96 29.88 -8.46
C SER A 786 6.11 28.91 -9.26
N GLY A 787 6.51 28.60 -10.49
CA GLY A 787 5.84 27.60 -11.34
C GLY A 787 5.72 28.04 -12.78
N SER A 788 5.39 27.06 -13.63
CA SER A 788 5.21 27.28 -15.06
C SER A 788 3.79 27.73 -15.39
N SER A 789 2.76 27.25 -14.67
CA SER A 789 1.36 27.49 -15.06
C SER A 789 0.39 27.57 -13.88
N GLY A 790 -0.58 28.48 -13.91
CA GLY A 790 -1.74 28.42 -13.01
C GLY A 790 -2.64 27.22 -13.36
N ILE A 791 -3.11 27.20 -14.60
CA ILE A 791 -3.84 26.08 -15.22
C ILE A 791 -3.08 25.64 -16.47
N TYR A 792 -2.80 24.33 -16.59
CA TYR A 792 -2.20 23.73 -17.76
C TYR A 792 -3.04 22.53 -18.25
N LEU A 793 -3.63 22.67 -19.44
CA LEU A 793 -4.40 21.62 -20.10
C LEU A 793 -3.65 21.14 -21.34
N ILE A 794 -3.42 19.83 -21.43
CA ILE A 794 -2.70 19.19 -22.54
C ILE A 794 -3.56 18.12 -23.17
N ALA A 795 -3.70 18.18 -24.50
CA ALA A 795 -4.44 17.21 -25.29
C ALA A 795 -5.86 16.98 -24.74
N SER A 796 -6.53 18.07 -24.33
CA SER A 796 -7.83 18.03 -23.66
C SER A 796 -8.95 18.50 -24.59
N PRO A 797 -9.62 17.61 -25.33
CA PRO A 797 -10.71 18.01 -26.22
C PRO A 797 -12.04 18.19 -25.46
N GLY A 798 -12.68 19.34 -25.61
CA GLY A 798 -14.09 19.57 -25.29
C GLY A 798 -15.02 19.12 -26.43
N ILE A 799 -16.34 19.18 -26.18
CA ILE A 799 -17.37 18.84 -27.17
C ILE A 799 -17.75 20.08 -27.97
N THR A 800 -17.91 19.98 -29.29
CA THR A 800 -18.17 21.15 -30.16
C THR A 800 -19.53 21.81 -29.91
N THR A 801 -20.57 21.02 -29.58
CA THR A 801 -21.93 21.48 -29.27
C THR A 801 -22.12 21.89 -27.81
N ASP A 802 -21.19 21.50 -26.94
CA ASP A 802 -21.20 21.78 -25.50
C ASP A 802 -19.75 22.00 -25.03
N LYS A 803 -19.22 23.17 -25.38
CA LYS A 803 -17.82 23.51 -25.13
C LYS A 803 -17.52 23.54 -23.64
N SER A 804 -16.37 23.00 -23.26
CA SER A 804 -15.83 23.05 -21.90
C SER A 804 -15.69 24.48 -21.40
N LEU A 805 -16.01 24.75 -20.13
CA LEU A 805 -16.05 26.12 -19.58
C LEU A 805 -14.88 26.40 -18.63
N ILE A 806 -14.08 27.42 -18.90
CA ILE A 806 -13.10 28.00 -17.97
C ILE A 806 -13.61 29.38 -17.58
N SER A 807 -14.09 29.55 -16.34
CA SER A 807 -14.75 30.81 -15.95
C SER A 807 -14.55 31.27 -14.52
N ASN A 808 -14.65 32.59 -14.30
CA ASN A 808 -14.55 33.23 -12.99
C ASN A 808 -13.29 32.87 -12.19
N ASN A 809 -12.18 32.49 -12.83
CA ASN A 809 -10.97 32.17 -12.08
C ASN A 809 -10.17 33.45 -11.79
N PHE A 810 -9.59 33.53 -10.60
CA PHE A 810 -8.53 34.47 -10.25
C PHE A 810 -7.20 33.72 -10.29
N ILE A 811 -6.28 34.16 -11.16
CA ILE A 811 -4.94 33.58 -11.24
C ILE A 811 -3.91 34.70 -11.22
N ASP A 812 -3.09 34.74 -10.19
CA ASP A 812 -1.89 35.58 -10.11
C ASP A 812 -0.64 34.70 -10.13
N MET A 813 0.24 34.96 -11.10
CA MET A 813 1.53 34.32 -11.26
C MET A 813 2.63 35.34 -11.01
N TYR A 814 3.42 35.19 -9.95
CA TYR A 814 4.59 36.04 -9.68
C TYR A 814 5.83 35.20 -9.37
N GLY A 815 7.02 35.81 -9.35
CA GLY A 815 8.29 35.11 -9.16
C GLY A 815 9.34 35.47 -10.21
N LYS A 816 10.29 34.55 -10.45
CA LYS A 816 11.44 34.72 -11.35
C LYS A 816 11.60 33.61 -12.41
N GLU A 817 10.60 32.73 -12.54
CA GLU A 817 10.63 31.58 -13.46
C GLU A 817 10.48 32.00 -14.93
N THR A 818 11.20 31.33 -15.83
CA THR A 818 11.03 31.51 -17.28
C THR A 818 9.73 30.83 -17.75
N ASN A 819 9.00 31.45 -18.69
CA ASN A 819 7.80 30.89 -19.33
C ASN A 819 6.57 30.68 -18.41
N ALA A 820 6.43 31.50 -17.36
CA ALA A 820 5.24 31.44 -16.48
C ALA A 820 3.95 31.85 -17.20
N ARG A 821 2.87 31.09 -16.99
CA ARG A 821 1.56 31.27 -17.65
C ARG A 821 0.40 31.23 -16.68
N CYS A 822 -0.63 32.06 -16.88
CA CYS A 822 -1.86 31.91 -16.08
C CYS A 822 -2.68 30.72 -16.61
N LEU A 823 -2.85 30.66 -17.93
CA LEU A 823 -3.54 29.58 -18.63
C LEU A 823 -2.71 29.09 -19.82
N MET A 824 -2.45 27.79 -19.88
CA MET A 824 -1.80 27.13 -21.00
C MET A 824 -2.73 26.08 -21.61
N LEU A 825 -3.05 26.23 -22.89
CA LEU A 825 -3.86 25.31 -23.68
C LEU A 825 -2.98 24.68 -24.77
N ASP A 826 -2.54 23.46 -24.52
CA ASP A 826 -1.67 22.73 -25.43
C ASP A 826 -2.43 21.61 -26.13
N ASN A 827 -2.50 21.68 -27.47
CA ASN A 827 -3.25 20.71 -28.29
C ASN A 827 -4.67 20.45 -27.78
N SER A 828 -5.32 21.49 -27.24
CA SER A 828 -6.60 21.40 -26.56
C SER A 828 -7.67 22.14 -27.37
N SER A 829 -8.92 21.73 -27.31
CA SER A 829 -9.95 22.27 -28.20
C SER A 829 -11.32 22.43 -27.57
N ASN A 830 -12.14 23.28 -28.16
CA ASN A 830 -13.55 23.48 -27.80
C ASN A 830 -13.76 23.97 -26.36
N PHE A 831 -13.10 25.07 -25.99
CA PHE A 831 -13.30 25.76 -24.70
C PHE A 831 -13.96 27.13 -24.86
N ASN A 832 -14.80 27.46 -23.89
CA ASN A 832 -15.25 28.81 -23.59
C ASN A 832 -14.41 29.35 -22.43
N VAL A 833 -13.63 30.40 -22.66
CA VAL A 833 -12.83 31.08 -21.65
C VAL A 833 -13.52 32.40 -21.34
N TYR A 834 -14.33 32.42 -20.27
CA TYR A 834 -15.26 33.51 -19.97
C TYR A 834 -15.06 34.11 -18.58
N HIS A 835 -15.08 35.43 -18.48
CA HIS A 835 -15.11 36.10 -17.17
C HIS A 835 -13.97 35.66 -16.25
N ASN A 836 -12.75 35.48 -16.74
CA ASN A 836 -11.60 35.20 -15.88
C ASN A 836 -10.80 36.47 -15.63
N THR A 837 -10.12 36.55 -14.48
CA THR A 837 -9.14 37.59 -14.21
C THR A 837 -7.78 36.95 -14.00
N PHE A 838 -6.87 37.20 -14.94
CA PHE A 838 -5.54 36.63 -14.98
C PHE A 838 -4.48 37.72 -14.94
N ARG A 839 -3.54 37.60 -14.00
CA ARG A 839 -2.37 38.44 -13.89
C ARG A 839 -1.08 37.61 -13.93
N GLN A 840 -0.24 37.93 -14.89
CA GLN A 840 1.16 37.49 -14.93
C GLN A 840 2.01 38.68 -14.46
N GLY A 841 2.81 38.50 -13.42
CA GLY A 841 3.70 39.51 -12.85
C GLY A 841 5.15 39.04 -12.65
N ASN A 842 5.51 37.88 -13.18
CA ASN A 842 6.87 37.35 -13.09
C ASN A 842 7.80 38.07 -14.06
N GLN A 843 8.96 38.49 -13.56
CA GLN A 843 9.83 39.55 -14.12
C GLN A 843 10.80 39.08 -15.22
N TYR A 844 10.82 37.79 -15.59
CA TYR A 844 11.69 37.26 -16.65
C TYR A 844 11.00 37.25 -18.02
N TYR A 845 11.74 37.64 -19.07
CA TYR A 845 11.33 38.03 -20.45
C TYR A 845 10.49 37.04 -21.30
N ALA A 846 9.82 36.04 -20.74
CA ALA A 846 9.08 35.03 -21.50
C ALA A 846 7.72 34.59 -20.90
N GLY A 847 7.24 35.24 -19.84
CA GLY A 847 5.91 34.93 -19.30
C GLY A 847 4.76 35.42 -20.20
N THR A 848 3.66 34.68 -20.27
CA THR A 848 2.47 35.03 -21.08
C THR A 848 1.22 34.81 -20.25
N VAL A 849 0.15 35.59 -20.41
CA VAL A 849 -1.07 35.35 -19.61
C VAL A 849 -1.81 34.10 -20.12
N LEU A 850 -2.12 34.06 -21.41
CA LEU A 850 -2.71 32.91 -22.11
C LEU A 850 -1.78 32.42 -23.23
N ASP A 851 -1.34 31.17 -23.14
CA ASP A 851 -0.54 30.52 -24.20
C ASP A 851 -1.32 29.38 -24.86
N MET A 852 -1.31 29.35 -26.19
CA MET A 852 -1.97 28.35 -27.03
C MET A 852 -0.99 27.82 -28.08
N THR A 853 -0.82 26.49 -28.13
CA THR A 853 0.05 25.83 -29.12
C THR A 853 -0.67 25.63 -30.47
N SER A 854 0.07 25.31 -31.53
CA SER A 854 -0.43 25.32 -32.92
C SER A 854 -1.61 24.39 -33.20
N SER A 855 -1.82 23.34 -32.40
CA SER A 855 -2.95 22.42 -32.59
C SER A 855 -4.20 22.81 -31.79
N THR A 856 -4.14 23.89 -31.02
CA THR A 856 -5.27 24.40 -30.23
C THR A 856 -6.31 25.07 -31.14
N SER A 857 -7.59 24.71 -30.95
CA SER A 857 -8.68 25.21 -31.81
C SER A 857 -10.07 25.26 -31.17
N GLY A 858 -10.96 26.06 -31.74
CA GLY A 858 -12.36 26.15 -31.28
C GLY A 858 -12.52 26.86 -29.94
N ILE A 859 -11.64 27.82 -29.62
CA ILE A 859 -11.64 28.56 -28.36
C ILE A 859 -12.44 29.87 -28.51
N ASP A 860 -13.37 30.13 -27.60
CA ASP A 860 -14.10 31.41 -27.53
C ASP A 860 -13.71 32.18 -26.25
N ILE A 861 -13.14 33.37 -26.40
CA ILE A 861 -12.52 34.17 -25.34
C ILE A 861 -13.28 35.48 -25.16
N LYS A 862 -14.08 35.60 -24.09
CA LYS A 862 -14.92 36.78 -23.84
C LYS A 862 -14.98 37.23 -22.39
N ASN A 863 -15.12 38.53 -22.17
CA ASN A 863 -15.26 39.14 -20.85
C ASN A 863 -14.12 38.82 -19.87
N ASN A 864 -12.91 38.51 -20.34
CA ASN A 864 -11.78 38.25 -19.45
C ASN A 864 -10.93 39.51 -19.25
N ILE A 865 -10.21 39.55 -18.13
CA ILE A 865 -9.13 40.50 -17.87
C ILE A 865 -7.80 39.74 -17.97
N PHE A 866 -6.95 40.10 -18.92
CA PHE A 866 -5.60 39.58 -19.10
C PHE A 866 -4.58 40.70 -18.85
N VAL A 867 -3.78 40.56 -17.79
CA VAL A 867 -2.76 41.54 -17.39
C VAL A 867 -1.38 40.90 -17.38
N ASN A 868 -0.43 41.46 -18.13
CA ASN A 868 0.99 41.13 -18.05
C ASN A 868 1.79 42.34 -17.50
N THR A 869 2.15 42.25 -16.22
CA THR A 869 3.04 43.20 -15.54
C THR A 869 4.50 42.71 -15.48
N GLY A 870 4.79 41.53 -16.03
CA GLY A 870 6.14 40.95 -16.10
C GLY A 870 7.00 41.44 -17.26
N GLY A 871 6.42 42.18 -18.22
CA GLY A 871 7.15 42.79 -19.34
C GLY A 871 7.11 42.00 -20.65
N SER A 872 6.18 41.05 -20.80
CA SER A 872 6.00 40.23 -22.01
C SER A 872 4.55 40.30 -22.52
N MET A 873 4.07 39.35 -23.32
CA MET A 873 2.80 39.43 -24.05
C MET A 873 1.56 38.95 -23.27
N VAL A 874 0.37 39.40 -23.66
CA VAL A 874 -0.90 38.94 -23.04
C VAL A 874 -1.33 37.57 -23.55
N ILE A 875 -1.34 37.39 -24.88
CA ILE A 875 -1.84 36.18 -25.53
C ILE A 875 -0.82 35.72 -26.58
N ASN A 876 -0.48 34.44 -26.56
CA ASN A 876 0.23 33.75 -27.63
C ASN A 876 -0.70 32.76 -28.32
N ALA A 877 -0.97 32.99 -29.60
CA ALA A 877 -1.86 32.21 -30.47
C ALA A 877 -1.15 31.90 -31.81
N ALA A 878 0.05 31.33 -31.71
CA ALA A 878 0.86 30.99 -32.88
C ALA A 878 0.41 29.66 -33.50
N GLY A 879 0.01 29.69 -34.77
CA GLY A 879 -0.40 28.50 -35.53
C GLY A 879 -1.78 27.96 -35.17
N THR A 880 -2.56 28.63 -34.31
CA THR A 880 -3.89 28.21 -33.88
C THR A 880 -4.97 28.44 -34.95
N ASN A 881 -6.06 27.68 -34.89
CA ASN A 881 -7.20 27.81 -35.81
C ASN A 881 -8.53 28.01 -35.06
N ASN A 882 -9.50 28.70 -35.66
CA ASN A 882 -10.86 28.85 -35.13
C ASN A 882 -10.91 29.40 -33.68
N ILE A 883 -10.23 30.54 -33.47
CA ILE A 883 -10.20 31.27 -32.20
C ILE A 883 -11.05 32.54 -32.35
N THR A 884 -11.99 32.77 -31.45
CA THR A 884 -12.75 34.03 -31.35
C THR A 884 -12.41 34.75 -30.05
N SER A 885 -12.23 36.06 -30.13
CA SER A 885 -11.87 36.90 -28.97
C SER A 885 -12.58 38.25 -29.04
N ASN A 886 -13.32 38.65 -28.00
CA ASN A 886 -13.90 39.99 -27.92
C ASN A 886 -14.36 40.35 -26.50
N PHE A 887 -14.59 41.65 -26.23
CA PHE A 887 -15.03 42.15 -24.91
C PHE A 887 -14.07 41.80 -23.77
N ASN A 888 -12.77 41.75 -24.05
CA ASN A 888 -11.74 41.48 -23.04
C ASN A 888 -11.03 42.78 -22.63
N ILE A 889 -10.37 42.78 -21.48
CA ILE A 889 -9.33 43.74 -21.14
C ILE A 889 -7.97 43.06 -21.38
N LEU A 890 -7.16 43.65 -22.26
CA LEU A 890 -5.85 43.15 -22.67
C LEU A 890 -4.79 44.20 -22.36
N TYR A 891 -4.01 44.00 -21.30
CA TYR A 891 -3.04 44.98 -20.83
C TYR A 891 -1.65 44.37 -20.60
N THR A 892 -0.63 45.03 -21.15
CA THR A 892 0.77 44.69 -20.86
C THR A 892 1.64 45.93 -20.76
N ILE A 893 2.69 45.85 -19.92
CA ILE A 893 3.78 46.83 -19.88
C ILE A 893 4.97 46.47 -20.80
N GLY A 894 4.92 45.31 -21.47
CA GLY A 894 5.97 44.82 -22.36
C GLY A 894 5.93 45.46 -23.75
N SER A 895 7.07 45.43 -24.45
CA SER A 895 7.17 45.92 -25.85
C SER A 895 6.43 45.04 -26.86
N ASN A 896 6.13 43.79 -26.47
CA ASN A 896 5.38 42.82 -27.26
C ASN A 896 3.98 42.72 -26.67
N PHE A 897 2.96 43.14 -27.43
CA PHE A 897 1.57 43.09 -26.99
C PHE A 897 1.03 41.66 -26.98
N GLY A 898 1.18 40.95 -28.10
CA GLY A 898 0.59 39.64 -28.33
C GLY A 898 1.24 38.93 -29.51
N ASN A 899 1.00 37.64 -29.67
CA ASN A 899 1.37 36.89 -30.87
C ASN A 899 0.12 36.27 -31.48
N TRP A 900 -0.22 36.70 -32.69
CA TRP A 900 -1.33 36.16 -33.48
C TRP A 900 -0.80 35.82 -34.86
N ASN A 901 -0.39 34.56 -35.03
CA ASN A 901 0.34 34.09 -36.22
C ASN A 901 1.49 35.05 -36.64
N GLY A 902 2.22 35.56 -35.64
CA GLY A 902 3.21 36.61 -35.78
C GLY A 902 3.11 37.64 -34.65
N LEU A 903 4.25 38.20 -34.27
CA LEU A 903 4.37 39.15 -33.16
C LEU A 903 3.66 40.47 -33.45
N ARG A 904 2.98 41.02 -32.44
CA ARG A 904 2.27 42.30 -32.45
C ARG A 904 2.80 43.17 -31.31
N THR A 905 3.12 44.42 -31.62
CA THR A 905 3.78 45.36 -30.70
C THR A 905 2.81 46.35 -30.06
N SER A 906 1.58 46.46 -30.57
CA SER A 906 0.53 47.31 -30.00
C SER A 906 -0.85 46.65 -30.04
N PHE A 907 -1.79 47.19 -29.26
CA PHE A 907 -3.19 46.76 -29.29
C PHE A 907 -3.84 47.00 -30.66
N THR A 908 -3.49 48.10 -31.33
CA THR A 908 -3.98 48.38 -32.69
C THR A 908 -3.51 47.32 -33.68
N ASP A 909 -2.22 46.95 -33.65
CA ASP A 909 -1.68 45.89 -34.51
C ASP A 909 -2.36 44.54 -34.24
N TRP A 910 -2.66 44.26 -32.96
CA TRP A 910 -3.38 43.06 -32.54
C TRP A 910 -4.78 42.99 -33.15
N VAL A 911 -5.60 44.04 -32.99
CA VAL A 911 -6.97 44.09 -33.53
C VAL A 911 -6.97 43.98 -35.05
N THR A 912 -6.04 44.66 -35.73
CA THR A 912 -5.93 44.60 -37.19
C THR A 912 -5.51 43.22 -37.68
N ALA A 913 -4.49 42.61 -37.07
CA ALA A 913 -3.97 41.31 -37.52
C ALA A 913 -4.91 40.15 -37.20
N SER A 914 -5.61 40.21 -36.06
CA SER A 914 -6.53 39.14 -35.64
C SER A 914 -7.93 39.29 -36.23
N ASN A 915 -8.35 40.52 -36.56
CA ASN A 915 -9.75 40.89 -36.82
C ASN A 915 -10.71 40.52 -35.66
N GLN A 916 -10.14 40.33 -34.45
CA GLN A 916 -10.82 40.06 -33.19
C GLN A 916 -10.77 41.31 -32.29
N ASP A 917 -11.35 41.23 -31.10
CA ASP A 917 -11.16 42.20 -30.01
C ASP A 917 -11.59 43.65 -30.32
N LYS A 918 -12.55 43.84 -31.23
CA LYS A 918 -13.08 45.16 -31.63
C LYS A 918 -13.77 45.93 -30.49
N GLN A 919 -14.34 45.21 -29.51
CA GLN A 919 -14.97 45.77 -28.32
C GLN A 919 -14.11 45.55 -27.05
N SER A 920 -12.91 45.01 -27.22
CA SER A 920 -11.95 44.84 -26.13
C SER A 920 -11.23 46.16 -25.83
N LYS A 921 -10.63 46.27 -24.64
CA LYS A 921 -9.96 47.48 -24.15
C LYS A 921 -8.52 47.18 -23.77
N ASN A 922 -7.63 48.18 -23.93
CA ASN A 922 -6.24 48.12 -23.46
C ASN A 922 -5.99 49.19 -22.39
N LEU A 923 -6.13 48.78 -21.13
CA LEU A 923 -5.95 49.63 -19.95
C LEU A 923 -5.68 48.78 -18.71
N SER A 924 -5.07 49.38 -17.69
CA SER A 924 -4.88 48.71 -16.40
C SER A 924 -6.21 48.59 -15.65
N PRO A 925 -6.57 47.40 -15.12
CA PRO A 925 -7.83 47.19 -14.40
C PRO A 925 -7.80 47.69 -12.94
N LEU A 926 -6.70 48.30 -12.49
CA LEU A 926 -6.54 48.84 -11.13
C LEU A 926 -6.95 47.82 -10.04
N PHE A 927 -6.39 46.60 -10.09
CA PHE A 927 -6.71 45.57 -9.09
C PHE A 927 -6.48 46.07 -7.66
N LYS A 928 -7.34 45.65 -6.74
CA LYS A 928 -7.27 46.04 -5.33
C LYS A 928 -5.88 45.79 -4.72
N ASP A 929 -5.30 44.61 -4.94
CA ASP A 929 -3.89 44.34 -4.71
C ASP A 929 -3.38 43.12 -5.53
N THR A 930 -2.20 42.59 -5.22
CA THR A 930 -1.60 41.46 -5.96
C THR A 930 -2.22 40.10 -5.64
N LYS A 931 -2.89 39.95 -4.50
CA LYS A 931 -3.59 38.73 -4.06
C LYS A 931 -5.11 38.88 -4.12
N ASP A 932 -5.58 40.08 -4.42
CA ASP A 932 -6.98 40.42 -4.56
C ASP A 932 -7.20 41.06 -5.94
N LEU A 933 -7.60 40.24 -6.92
CA LEU A 933 -7.74 40.62 -8.32
C LEU A 933 -9.11 41.22 -8.67
N HIS A 934 -9.88 41.72 -7.70
CA HIS A 934 -11.11 42.46 -8.00
C HIS A 934 -10.75 43.73 -8.79
N CYS A 935 -11.42 43.95 -9.93
CA CYS A 935 -11.19 45.11 -10.77
C CYS A 935 -11.72 46.37 -10.05
N GLN A 936 -10.98 47.47 -10.12
CA GLN A 936 -11.44 48.76 -9.63
C GLN A 936 -11.46 49.81 -10.73
N ASP A 937 -11.24 49.46 -11.98
CA ASP A 937 -11.35 50.41 -13.08
C ASP A 937 -12.80 50.50 -13.58
N ILE A 938 -13.28 51.73 -13.79
CA ILE A 938 -14.62 52.00 -14.37
C ILE A 938 -14.81 51.36 -15.75
N ALA A 939 -13.72 51.04 -16.47
CA ALA A 939 -13.80 50.39 -17.75
C ALA A 939 -14.15 48.89 -17.67
N CYS A 940 -14.08 48.27 -16.50
CA CYS A 940 -14.60 46.92 -16.26
C CYS A 940 -16.13 46.93 -16.06
N ASP A 941 -16.68 47.99 -15.45
CA ASP A 941 -18.11 48.14 -15.11
C ASP A 941 -18.99 48.18 -16.37
N SER A 942 -20.01 47.32 -16.40
CA SER A 942 -21.08 47.25 -17.41
C SER A 942 -20.57 47.15 -18.85
N ALA A 943 -19.36 46.62 -19.04
CA ALA A 943 -18.61 46.67 -20.30
C ALA A 943 -18.56 45.33 -21.05
N GLY A 944 -18.99 44.24 -20.43
CA GLY A 944 -19.02 42.91 -21.01
C GLY A 944 -20.24 42.65 -21.89
N THR A 945 -20.26 41.47 -22.52
CA THR A 945 -21.44 40.94 -23.23
C THR A 945 -22.15 39.87 -22.39
N PRO A 946 -23.49 39.77 -22.39
CA PRO A 946 -24.18 38.69 -21.68
C PRO A 946 -23.76 37.30 -22.17
N LEU A 947 -23.39 36.41 -21.25
CA LEU A 947 -23.00 35.03 -21.51
C LEU A 947 -23.83 34.08 -20.64
N PRO A 948 -24.94 33.49 -21.15
CA PRO A 948 -25.88 32.70 -20.35
C PRO A 948 -25.28 31.50 -19.59
N ALA A 949 -24.10 31.04 -20.01
CA ALA A 949 -23.35 29.96 -19.36
C ALA A 949 -22.72 30.37 -18.01
N VAL A 950 -22.59 31.67 -17.71
CA VAL A 950 -21.97 32.19 -16.47
C VAL A 950 -22.94 33.18 -15.81
N LYS A 951 -23.72 32.70 -14.82
CA LYS A 951 -24.81 33.49 -14.19
C LYS A 951 -24.41 34.27 -12.94
N THR A 952 -23.38 33.79 -12.25
CA THR A 952 -22.88 34.38 -11.01
C THR A 952 -21.36 34.44 -11.09
N ASP A 953 -20.74 35.40 -10.41
CA ASP A 953 -19.30 35.72 -10.46
C ASP A 953 -18.44 34.83 -9.52
N ILE A 954 -17.25 35.27 -9.13
CA ILE A 954 -16.32 34.52 -8.26
C ILE A 954 -16.69 34.56 -6.77
N ASP A 955 -17.43 35.57 -6.33
CA ASP A 955 -17.88 35.75 -4.94
C ASP A 955 -19.32 35.28 -4.72
N GLY A 956 -20.01 34.97 -5.82
CA GLY A 956 -21.35 34.38 -5.84
C GLY A 956 -22.45 35.37 -6.23
N ASP A 957 -22.10 36.62 -6.52
CA ASP A 957 -23.04 37.66 -6.91
C ASP A 957 -23.57 37.42 -8.33
N SER A 958 -24.82 37.83 -8.55
CA SER A 958 -25.50 37.62 -9.84
C SER A 958 -25.02 38.63 -10.87
N ARG A 959 -24.63 38.13 -12.03
CA ARG A 959 -24.23 38.99 -13.14
C ARG A 959 -25.43 39.74 -13.71
N ASN A 960 -25.20 40.98 -14.12
CA ASN A 960 -26.18 41.76 -14.85
C ASN A 960 -26.50 41.06 -16.19
N SER A 961 -27.79 40.81 -16.45
CA SER A 961 -28.24 40.03 -17.60
C SER A 961 -28.10 40.75 -18.95
N LEU A 962 -27.86 42.08 -18.93
CA LEU A 962 -27.72 42.91 -20.12
C LEU A 962 -26.33 43.52 -20.24
N TYR A 963 -25.74 43.94 -19.10
CA TYR A 963 -24.48 44.67 -19.05
C TYR A 963 -23.59 44.11 -17.95
N PRO A 964 -23.08 42.87 -18.08
CA PRO A 964 -22.19 42.29 -17.08
C PRO A 964 -20.83 42.98 -17.09
N ASP A 965 -20.07 42.82 -16.03
CA ASP A 965 -18.71 43.33 -15.94
C ASP A 965 -17.71 42.45 -16.69
N ILE A 966 -16.62 43.06 -17.18
CA ILE A 966 -15.48 42.32 -17.69
C ILE A 966 -14.66 41.83 -16.50
N GLY A 967 -14.31 40.54 -16.47
CA GLY A 967 -13.55 39.89 -15.40
C GLY A 967 -14.36 38.91 -14.58
N ALA A 968 -13.71 38.30 -13.59
CA ALA A 968 -14.28 37.27 -12.73
C ALA A 968 -15.19 37.79 -11.61
N ASP A 969 -15.22 39.09 -11.39
CA ASP A 969 -15.99 39.80 -10.38
C ASP A 969 -17.12 40.62 -11.05
N GLU A 970 -18.25 40.80 -10.35
CA GLU A 970 -19.33 41.70 -10.71
C GLU A 970 -19.53 42.72 -9.58
N PHE A 971 -19.31 43.99 -9.86
CA PHE A 971 -19.26 45.04 -8.85
C PHE A 971 -20.12 46.24 -9.23
N ILE A 972 -20.61 46.95 -8.21
CA ILE A 972 -21.42 48.15 -8.40
C ILE A 972 -20.59 49.37 -8.03
N LEU A 973 -20.22 50.16 -9.03
CA LEU A 973 -19.62 51.47 -8.79
C LEU A 973 -20.67 52.49 -8.33
N LYS A 974 -20.36 53.13 -7.21
CA LYS A 974 -21.14 54.25 -6.67
C LYS A 974 -21.01 55.49 -7.54
N ASN A 975 -22.02 56.36 -7.57
CA ASN A 975 -21.92 57.60 -8.35
C ASN A 975 -21.04 58.63 -7.67
N SER A 976 -21.19 58.82 -6.35
CA SER A 976 -20.46 59.82 -5.55
C SER A 976 -19.93 59.16 -4.28
N ASP A 977 -18.62 58.93 -4.22
CA ASP A 977 -17.94 58.24 -3.12
C ASP A 977 -16.54 58.87 -2.95
N VAL A 978 -16.31 59.51 -1.80
CA VAL A 978 -15.00 60.02 -1.40
C VAL A 978 -14.39 59.15 -0.31
N SER A 979 -13.24 58.56 -0.60
CA SER A 979 -12.46 57.82 0.38
C SER A 979 -11.31 58.64 0.96
N LEU A 980 -10.94 58.32 2.20
CA LEU A 980 -9.70 58.77 2.83
C LEU A 980 -8.63 57.69 2.68
N ASN A 981 -7.47 58.03 2.10
CA ASN A 981 -6.40 57.06 1.82
C ASN A 981 -5.22 57.25 2.78
N GLY A 982 -5.34 56.66 3.97
CA GLY A 982 -4.26 56.62 4.95
C GLY A 982 -4.28 57.74 6.00
N PHE A 983 -3.45 57.56 7.03
CA PHE A 983 -3.43 58.47 8.18
C PHE A 983 -3.04 59.89 7.79
N PRO A 984 -3.60 60.91 8.46
CA PRO A 984 -3.16 62.27 8.28
C PRO A 984 -1.66 62.38 8.51
N SER A 985 -0.93 62.95 7.55
CA SER A 985 0.54 63.01 7.57
C SER A 985 1.05 64.42 7.83
N PHE A 986 2.27 64.49 8.38
CA PHE A 986 3.03 65.72 8.62
C PHE A 986 4.17 65.84 7.61
N SER A 987 4.52 67.07 7.23
CA SER A 987 5.70 67.32 6.39
C SER A 987 6.99 67.31 7.22
N SER A 988 7.70 66.17 7.29
CA SER A 988 9.06 65.99 7.89
C SER A 988 9.14 65.92 9.45
N PRO A 989 10.22 65.36 10.04
CA PRO A 989 10.14 64.32 11.08
C PRO A 989 9.56 64.80 12.41
N SER A 990 8.90 63.85 13.07
CA SER A 990 8.10 63.83 14.30
C SER A 990 8.73 64.46 15.55
N CYS A 991 9.14 65.73 15.48
CA CYS A 991 9.64 66.49 16.63
C CYS A 991 8.56 67.44 17.19
N ASP A 992 8.74 67.94 18.41
CA ASP A 992 7.93 69.06 18.95
C ASP A 992 7.94 70.28 18.00
N GLY A 993 6.78 70.92 17.79
CA GLY A 993 6.65 72.15 17.01
C GLY A 993 5.39 72.26 16.13
N GLN A 994 5.37 73.26 15.24
CA GLN A 994 4.30 73.48 14.26
C GLN A 994 4.43 72.56 13.04
N HIS A 995 3.39 71.78 12.77
CA HIS A 995 3.34 70.83 11.67
C HIS A 995 2.13 71.07 10.76
N LYS A 996 2.34 70.94 9.46
CA LYS A 996 1.27 70.95 8.45
C LYS A 996 0.58 69.59 8.45
N LEU A 997 -0.70 69.58 8.80
CA LEU A 997 -1.56 68.39 8.80
C LEU A 997 -2.21 68.23 7.43
N SER A 998 -1.93 67.14 6.72
CA SER A 998 -2.54 66.84 5.42
C SER A 998 -3.28 65.51 5.44
N VAL A 999 -4.32 65.37 4.63
CA VAL A 999 -5.04 64.10 4.42
C VAL A 999 -5.10 63.78 2.92
N SER A 1000 -5.02 62.49 2.59
CA SER A 1000 -5.17 62.02 1.21
C SER A 1000 -6.63 61.71 0.92
N LEU A 1001 -7.20 62.37 -0.09
CA LEU A 1001 -8.57 62.16 -0.58
C LEU A 1001 -8.52 61.45 -1.92
N GLN A 1002 -9.41 60.48 -2.14
CA GLN A 1002 -9.59 59.85 -3.45
C GLN A 1002 -11.07 59.82 -3.82
N ASN A 1003 -11.38 60.10 -5.09
CA ASN A 1003 -12.71 59.86 -5.62
C ASN A 1003 -12.81 58.39 -6.05
N ARG A 1004 -13.67 57.61 -5.39
CA ARG A 1004 -13.99 56.22 -5.76
C ARG A 1004 -15.35 56.11 -6.48
N GLY A 1005 -16.09 57.21 -6.61
CA GLY A 1005 -17.34 57.29 -7.35
C GLY A 1005 -17.14 57.61 -8.83
N LYS A 1006 -17.97 57.02 -9.71
CA LYS A 1006 -17.86 57.21 -11.17
C LYS A 1006 -18.12 58.65 -11.64
N SER A 1007 -18.80 59.47 -10.85
CA SER A 1007 -18.97 60.89 -11.14
C SER A 1007 -17.78 61.70 -10.63
N PRO A 1008 -17.25 62.68 -11.39
CA PRO A 1008 -16.28 63.62 -10.84
C PRO A 1008 -16.85 64.35 -9.60
N LEU A 1009 -16.01 64.53 -8.59
CA LEU A 1009 -16.36 65.29 -7.38
C LEU A 1009 -15.85 66.71 -7.52
N ASP A 1010 -16.76 67.67 -7.71
CA ASP A 1010 -16.48 69.10 -7.81
C ASP A 1010 -16.46 69.77 -6.44
N SER A 1011 -17.11 69.18 -5.43
CA SER A 1011 -17.00 69.63 -4.04
C SER A 1011 -16.96 68.47 -3.05
N ILE A 1012 -16.14 68.61 -2.00
CA ILE A 1012 -16.04 67.66 -0.88
C ILE A 1012 -15.94 68.47 0.41
N MET A 1013 -16.67 68.07 1.45
CA MET A 1013 -16.56 68.64 2.79
C MET A 1013 -15.71 67.72 3.67
N ILE A 1014 -14.67 68.28 4.29
CA ILE A 1014 -13.77 67.57 5.18
C ILE A 1014 -13.93 68.12 6.58
N TYR A 1015 -14.06 67.24 7.57
CA TYR A 1015 -14.09 67.54 9.00
C TYR A 1015 -12.90 66.89 9.68
N TRP A 1016 -12.24 67.59 10.60
CA TRP A 1016 -11.24 66.96 11.47
C TRP A 1016 -11.26 67.51 12.88
N LYS A 1017 -10.88 66.69 13.85
CA LYS A 1017 -10.60 67.12 15.23
C LYS A 1017 -9.32 66.49 15.73
N ILE A 1018 -8.67 67.17 16.66
CA ILE A 1018 -7.50 66.70 17.38
C ILE A 1018 -7.91 66.58 18.85
N ASN A 1019 -7.67 65.44 19.47
CA ASN A 1019 -8.15 65.06 20.80
C ASN A 1019 -9.69 65.14 20.90
N GLN A 1020 -10.22 65.51 22.06
CA GLN A 1020 -11.66 65.67 22.29
C GLN A 1020 -12.19 67.05 21.84
N ASN A 1021 -11.45 67.78 21.00
CA ASN A 1021 -11.86 69.11 20.54
C ASN A 1021 -13.02 69.04 19.53
N GLN A 1022 -13.67 70.19 19.30
CA GLN A 1022 -14.68 70.33 18.26
C GLN A 1022 -14.09 70.13 16.86
N PHE A 1023 -14.90 69.61 15.94
CA PHE A 1023 -14.51 69.44 14.54
C PHE A 1023 -14.30 70.80 13.86
N SER A 1024 -13.11 70.99 13.28
CA SER A 1024 -12.88 71.97 12.23
C SER A 1024 -13.38 71.42 10.90
N SER A 1025 -13.72 72.29 9.95
CA SER A 1025 -14.15 71.87 8.61
C SER A 1025 -13.53 72.70 7.50
N LYS A 1026 -13.44 72.12 6.29
CA LYS A 1026 -12.91 72.75 5.09
C LYS A 1026 -13.55 72.14 3.84
N TYR A 1027 -13.88 72.98 2.87
CA TYR A 1027 -14.29 72.54 1.54
C TYR A 1027 -13.09 72.38 0.60
N TYR A 1028 -13.18 71.38 -0.27
CA TYR A 1028 -12.37 71.24 -1.47
C TYR A 1028 -13.29 71.44 -2.69
N PHE A 1029 -12.96 72.38 -3.59
CA PHE A 1029 -13.83 72.81 -4.72
C PHE A 1029 -13.26 72.52 -6.12
N ASN A 1030 -12.25 71.66 -6.23
CA ASN A 1030 -11.67 71.33 -7.52
C ASN A 1030 -12.17 69.97 -8.00
N LYS A 1031 -12.32 69.83 -9.32
CA LYS A 1031 -12.75 68.58 -9.94
C LYS A 1031 -11.78 67.43 -9.64
N LEU A 1032 -12.23 66.45 -8.87
CA LEU A 1032 -11.53 65.19 -8.59
C LEU A 1032 -12.12 64.08 -9.46
N LYS A 1033 -11.38 63.64 -10.47
CA LYS A 1033 -11.81 62.58 -11.40
C LYS A 1033 -11.80 61.21 -10.72
N TYR A 1034 -12.46 60.23 -11.32
CA TYR A 1034 -12.45 58.84 -10.86
C TYR A 1034 -11.02 58.36 -10.57
N PHE A 1035 -10.86 57.71 -9.42
CA PHE A 1035 -9.61 57.17 -8.88
C PHE A 1035 -8.48 58.19 -8.64
N GLN A 1036 -8.70 59.47 -8.94
CA GLN A 1036 -7.73 60.53 -8.72
C GLN A 1036 -7.57 60.75 -7.21
N THR A 1037 -6.30 60.75 -6.78
CA THR A 1037 -5.92 61.03 -5.39
C THR A 1037 -5.31 62.41 -5.29
N ILE A 1038 -5.60 63.12 -4.21
CA ILE A 1038 -4.98 64.40 -3.85
C ILE A 1038 -4.58 64.40 -2.38
N ASN A 1039 -3.52 65.15 -2.06
CA ASN A 1039 -3.20 65.47 -0.66
C ASN A 1039 -3.73 66.87 -0.34
N LEU A 1040 -4.68 66.97 0.58
CA LEU A 1040 -5.27 68.21 1.03
C LEU A 1040 -4.65 68.64 2.36
N LEU A 1041 -4.04 69.83 2.38
CA LEU A 1041 -3.61 70.48 3.61
C LEU A 1041 -4.84 70.93 4.43
N LEU A 1042 -5.03 70.36 5.61
CA LEU A 1042 -6.11 70.70 6.54
C LEU A 1042 -5.79 71.98 7.31
N GLY A 1043 -4.54 72.12 7.76
CA GLY A 1043 -4.08 73.29 8.51
C GLY A 1043 -2.67 73.10 9.06
N THR A 1044 -2.22 74.05 9.89
CA THR A 1044 -0.99 73.91 10.69
C THR A 1044 -1.38 73.78 12.15
N TYR A 1045 -0.82 72.80 12.86
CA TYR A 1045 -1.10 72.55 14.27
C TYR A 1045 0.20 72.37 15.05
N HIS A 1046 0.23 72.86 16.28
CA HIS A 1046 1.38 72.70 17.17
C HIS A 1046 1.24 71.40 17.97
N PHE A 1047 2.20 70.49 17.83
CA PHE A 1047 2.22 69.25 18.59
C PHE A 1047 3.41 69.19 19.54
N SER A 1048 3.18 68.76 20.78
CA SER A 1048 4.19 68.68 21.84
C SER A 1048 4.64 67.24 22.09
N ALA A 1049 5.93 67.01 22.35
CA ALA A 1049 6.50 65.66 22.51
C ALA A 1049 5.94 64.88 23.73
N ASP A 1050 5.51 65.57 24.78
CA ASP A 1050 4.98 64.95 26.01
C ASP A 1050 3.47 64.69 25.98
N SER A 1051 2.82 64.88 24.82
CA SER A 1051 1.37 64.75 24.66
C SER A 1051 1.03 63.62 23.70
N ASN A 1052 0.03 62.82 24.08
CA ASN A 1052 -0.56 61.83 23.22
C ASN A 1052 -1.73 62.45 22.45
N TYR A 1053 -1.68 62.39 21.11
CA TYR A 1053 -2.72 62.94 20.26
C TYR A 1053 -3.61 61.87 19.63
N SER A 1054 -4.91 62.15 19.56
CA SER A 1054 -5.85 61.45 18.68
C SER A 1054 -6.31 62.36 17.56
N ILE A 1055 -6.26 61.93 16.31
CA ILE A 1055 -6.71 62.71 15.16
C ILE A 1055 -7.83 61.92 14.47
N GLU A 1056 -9.00 62.53 14.32
CA GLU A 1056 -10.12 61.97 13.58
C GLU A 1056 -10.40 62.88 12.38
N VAL A 1057 -10.38 62.33 11.18
CA VAL A 1057 -10.74 63.01 9.93
C VAL A 1057 -11.92 62.30 9.28
N LYS A 1058 -12.87 63.08 8.76
CA LYS A 1058 -14.03 62.63 8.01
C LYS A 1058 -14.13 63.40 6.70
N ALA A 1059 -14.39 62.71 5.60
CA ALA A 1059 -14.84 63.32 4.36
C ALA A 1059 -16.32 63.00 4.13
N GLY A 1060 -17.02 63.87 3.43
CA GLY A 1060 -18.41 63.63 3.07
C GLY A 1060 -18.99 64.78 2.26
N TRP A 1061 -20.29 64.68 2.00
CA TRP A 1061 -21.02 65.62 1.16
C TRP A 1061 -20.44 65.79 -0.27
N PRO A 1062 -20.01 64.71 -0.96
CA PRO A 1062 -19.53 64.83 -2.33
C PRO A 1062 -20.60 65.48 -3.23
N ASN A 1063 -20.25 66.57 -3.91
CA ASN A 1063 -21.17 67.37 -4.73
C ASN A 1063 -22.44 67.84 -3.98
N GLY A 1064 -22.34 68.04 -2.66
CA GLY A 1064 -23.46 68.46 -1.82
C GLY A 1064 -24.49 67.36 -1.54
N LYS A 1065 -24.22 66.10 -1.89
CA LYS A 1065 -25.08 64.93 -1.63
C LYS A 1065 -24.44 64.02 -0.59
N ALA A 1066 -25.25 63.18 0.07
CA ALA A 1066 -24.69 62.15 0.94
C ALA A 1066 -23.74 61.23 0.17
N ASP A 1067 -22.65 60.84 0.84
CA ASP A 1067 -21.70 59.86 0.29
C ASP A 1067 -22.37 58.50 0.20
N GLU A 1068 -22.27 57.85 -0.96
CA GLU A 1068 -22.90 56.54 -1.21
C GLU A 1068 -22.15 55.36 -0.55
N ASP A 1069 -20.91 55.54 -0.10
CA ASP A 1069 -20.14 54.59 0.72
C ASP A 1069 -19.47 55.28 1.92
N SER A 1070 -20.24 55.46 2.99
CA SER A 1070 -19.71 56.05 4.23
C SER A 1070 -18.68 55.20 4.99
N SER A 1071 -18.43 53.95 4.59
CA SER A 1071 -17.51 53.07 5.33
C SER A 1071 -16.04 53.45 5.17
N ASN A 1072 -15.72 54.18 4.10
CA ASN A 1072 -14.34 54.47 3.68
C ASN A 1072 -13.94 55.95 3.87
N ASN A 1073 -14.82 56.77 4.47
CA ASN A 1073 -14.67 58.22 4.55
C ASN A 1073 -14.25 58.74 5.94
N ILE A 1074 -13.90 57.85 6.89
CA ILE A 1074 -13.45 58.17 8.25
C ILE A 1074 -12.09 57.52 8.52
N ILE A 1075 -11.14 58.28 9.06
CA ILE A 1075 -9.88 57.75 9.60
C ILE A 1075 -9.64 58.31 11.00
N VAL A 1076 -9.23 57.41 11.91
CA VAL A 1076 -8.87 57.75 13.29
C VAL A 1076 -7.48 57.24 13.61
N THR A 1077 -6.59 58.13 14.05
CA THR A 1077 -5.31 57.80 14.70
C THR A 1077 -5.45 58.04 16.19
N THR A 1078 -4.98 57.11 17.00
CA THR A 1078 -4.80 57.29 18.46
C THR A 1078 -3.34 56.98 18.81
N HIS A 1079 -2.84 57.48 19.94
CA HIS A 1079 -1.49 57.15 20.41
C HIS A 1079 -0.36 57.74 19.54
N LEU A 1080 -0.60 58.89 18.91
CA LEU A 1080 0.44 59.60 18.17
C LEU A 1080 1.40 60.28 19.17
N ASN A 1081 2.52 59.61 19.45
CA ASN A 1081 3.62 60.14 20.25
C ASN A 1081 4.67 60.77 19.32
N LEU A 1082 5.11 61.99 19.66
CA LEU A 1082 6.19 62.67 18.96
C LEU A 1082 7.48 62.59 19.77
N LEU A 1083 8.62 62.54 19.10
CA LEU A 1083 9.92 62.54 19.75
C LEU A 1083 10.31 63.98 20.12
N PRO A 1084 11.08 64.22 21.19
CA PRO A 1084 11.67 65.53 21.43
C PRO A 1084 12.67 65.87 20.31
N THR A 1085 12.75 67.16 19.94
CA THR A 1085 13.69 67.70 18.94
C THR A 1085 15.13 67.32 19.32
N PRO A 1086 15.96 66.78 18.41
CA PRO A 1086 17.37 66.53 18.72
C PRO A 1086 18.09 67.85 19.01
N GLY A 1087 18.43 68.09 20.27
CA GLY A 1087 19.38 69.13 20.65
C GLY A 1087 20.76 68.79 20.08
N GLN A 1088 21.46 69.81 19.56
CA GLN A 1088 22.84 69.70 19.10
C GLN A 1088 23.73 69.05 20.18
N LEU A 1089 24.09 67.78 20.01
CA LEU A 1089 25.25 67.20 20.67
C LEU A 1089 26.49 67.76 19.95
N GLN A 1090 27.06 68.84 20.50
CA GLN A 1090 28.42 69.22 20.17
C GLN A 1090 29.38 68.11 20.63
N ILE A 1091 30.22 67.65 19.70
CA ILE A 1091 31.38 66.83 19.99
C ILE A 1091 32.43 67.74 20.64
N THR A 1092 32.73 67.49 21.91
CA THR A 1092 34.06 67.65 22.52
C THR A 1092 34.28 66.54 23.52
#